data_AF-A0A2D5PDS0-F1
#
_entry.id   AF-A0A2D5PDS0-F1
#
_cell.length_a   1.000
_cell.length_b   1.000
_cell.length_c   1.000
_cell.angle_alpha   90.00
_cell.angle_beta   90.00
_cell.angle_gamma   90.00
#
_symmetry.space_group_name_H-M   'P 1'
#
loop_
_entity.id
_entity.type
_entity.pdbx_description
1 polymer ?
#
loop_
_entity_poly.entity_id
_entity_poly.type
_entity_poly.pdbx_seq_one_letter_code
_entity_poly.pdbx_strand_id
1 'polypeptide(L)'
;MDQNLSWQTVLQQQFGFDSLRPGQQPVVEALLAGRSAAAIFPTGSGKSLCYQLPALMLPHLTLVISPLLALMQDQVQFLQSKGIAAATIDSTQSRDEAQEVMNGVRSGTIKILMVSVERLKNERFRQFIGQVSVSLLVVDEAHCISEWGHNFRPDYLKLPEYCRDFAVPQVLLLTATATQAVIQDMRSHFNIAEQDVVTTGFYRPNLRLLVQPVAESERTDKCLQWLNHLAKKSAQKHQDFAAIIYVTLQHTAEAVAAQLNQQLPFPVQAYHAGLGHEQRDDIQRQFMRGEIPVIVATIAFGMGVDKSNIRQVMHYDLPKSTENYSQEIGRAGRDGNPSDCIMLADESGLTVLENFVYGDTPELSSIDYLLNVIRQQTQAGQWEVLMTPLSAESNIRLLPLKTLLVNLEMRGVLTSQYSYFAEYRYKASMAESELLAQFKGEPQQFLQTVLSTSKKGRSWYTLDTEALEKAVPANDIPPRLRALKALEYCQEKGWIALESKQMTDVYRVNDAALSDAGLAQSLYGHFMQKQETEIQRIHNMLALFREPQCVARRLSAYFGEDMGRDCGVCSVCRGQFRPWPATRKAALPPASQLHQAAAALQEKIRAAYGCDASTELLTRFLCGIQVPWLGKIRARQLAGFACCENLPYAEVRNWLEQNL
;
A
#
# COMPACT_ATOMS: atom_id res chain seq x y z
N MET A 1 -25.41 2.38 -27.64
CA MET A 1 -25.78 0.95 -27.74
C MET A 1 -27.26 0.85 -27.42
N ASP A 2 -28.00 0.02 -28.16
CA ASP A 2 -29.43 -0.22 -27.92
C ASP A 2 -29.68 -0.63 -26.47
N GLN A 3 -30.59 0.06 -25.77
CA GLN A 3 -30.93 -0.18 -24.36
C GLN A 3 -31.63 -1.53 -24.09
N ASN A 4 -31.77 -2.41 -25.09
CA ASN A 4 -32.45 -3.70 -24.99
C ASN A 4 -31.53 -4.92 -25.17
N LEU A 5 -30.21 -4.74 -25.23
CA LEU A 5 -29.27 -5.87 -25.29
C LEU A 5 -29.17 -6.57 -23.92
N SER A 6 -29.40 -7.88 -23.91
CA SER A 6 -29.18 -8.71 -22.72
C SER A 6 -27.69 -8.70 -22.33
N TRP A 7 -27.39 -8.85 -21.04
CA TRP A 7 -26.00 -8.89 -20.57
C TRP A 7 -25.24 -10.09 -21.16
N GLN A 8 -25.94 -11.19 -21.46
CA GLN A 8 -25.38 -12.36 -22.14
C GLN A 8 -24.86 -12.00 -23.54
N THR A 9 -25.61 -11.19 -24.27
CA THR A 9 -25.22 -10.74 -25.62
C THR A 9 -23.97 -9.87 -25.56
N VAL A 10 -23.90 -8.93 -24.62
CA VAL A 10 -22.73 -8.06 -24.44
C VAL A 10 -21.51 -8.88 -24.00
N LEU A 11 -21.69 -9.84 -23.10
CA LEU A 11 -20.65 -10.75 -22.65
C LEU A 11 -20.00 -11.50 -23.81
N GLN A 12 -20.83 -12.09 -24.68
CA GLN A 12 -20.34 -12.84 -25.84
C GLN A 12 -19.69 -11.92 -26.88
N GLN A 13 -20.31 -10.80 -27.23
CA GLN A 13 -19.84 -9.91 -28.29
C GLN A 13 -18.55 -9.17 -27.93
N GLN A 14 -18.41 -8.69 -26.69
CA GLN A 14 -17.27 -7.86 -26.28
C GLN A 14 -16.14 -8.66 -25.65
N PHE A 15 -16.47 -9.65 -24.82
CA PHE A 15 -15.47 -10.41 -24.07
C PHE A 15 -15.18 -11.78 -24.68
N GLY A 16 -16.11 -12.34 -25.47
CA GLY A 16 -15.97 -13.67 -26.08
C GLY A 16 -16.22 -14.81 -25.09
N PHE A 17 -16.95 -14.57 -24.00
CA PHE A 17 -17.29 -15.59 -23.02
C PHE A 17 -18.73 -16.08 -23.21
N ASP A 18 -18.91 -17.41 -23.10
CA ASP A 18 -20.23 -18.03 -23.24
C ASP A 18 -21.08 -17.91 -21.96
N SER A 19 -20.43 -17.77 -20.80
CA SER A 19 -21.11 -17.68 -19.50
C SER A 19 -20.27 -16.96 -18.45
N LEU A 20 -20.95 -16.43 -17.43
CA LEU A 20 -20.32 -15.90 -16.23
C LEU A 20 -19.88 -17.04 -15.30
N ARG A 21 -18.79 -16.83 -14.58
CA ARG A 21 -18.31 -17.74 -13.53
C ARG A 21 -19.24 -17.70 -12.30
N PRO A 22 -19.22 -18.75 -11.46
CA PRO A 22 -19.97 -18.75 -10.20
C PRO A 22 -19.73 -17.48 -9.39
N GLY A 23 -20.81 -16.91 -8.85
CA GLY A 23 -20.79 -15.67 -8.07
C GLY A 23 -20.85 -14.37 -8.89
N GLN A 24 -20.38 -14.34 -10.14
CA GLN A 24 -20.38 -13.11 -10.95
C GLN A 24 -21.79 -12.66 -11.33
N GLN A 25 -22.67 -13.59 -11.70
CA GLN A 25 -24.02 -13.28 -12.18
C GLN A 25 -24.87 -12.50 -11.17
N PRO A 26 -25.01 -12.92 -9.89
CA PRO A 26 -25.78 -12.16 -8.92
C PRO A 26 -25.25 -10.73 -8.71
N VAL A 27 -23.94 -10.51 -8.79
CA VAL A 27 -23.33 -9.18 -8.69
C VAL A 27 -23.71 -8.32 -9.90
N VAL A 28 -23.58 -8.86 -11.11
CA VAL A 28 -23.94 -8.15 -12.35
C VAL A 28 -25.43 -7.79 -12.35
N GLU A 29 -26.30 -8.73 -11.96
CA GLU A 29 -27.75 -8.51 -11.90
C GLU A 29 -28.14 -7.45 -10.86
N ALA A 30 -27.48 -7.43 -9.69
CA ALA A 30 -27.69 -6.39 -8.69
C ALA A 30 -27.35 -5.00 -9.23
N LEU A 31 -26.19 -4.85 -9.88
CA LEU A 31 -25.72 -3.58 -10.46
C LEU A 31 -26.58 -3.11 -11.63
N LEU A 32 -27.05 -4.02 -12.48
CA LEU A 32 -27.96 -3.67 -13.58
C LEU A 32 -29.37 -3.31 -13.08
N ALA A 33 -29.75 -3.79 -11.89
CA ALA A 33 -30.97 -3.38 -11.20
C ALA A 33 -30.82 -2.05 -10.42
N GLY A 34 -29.67 -1.37 -10.52
CA GLY A 34 -29.42 -0.10 -9.85
C GLY A 34 -29.07 -0.22 -8.37
N ARG A 35 -28.64 -1.41 -7.91
CA ARG A 35 -28.30 -1.68 -6.50
C ARG A 35 -26.79 -1.82 -6.32
N SER A 36 -26.27 -1.33 -5.20
CA SER A 36 -24.87 -1.56 -4.80
C SER A 36 -24.64 -3.03 -4.42
N ALA A 37 -23.42 -3.53 -4.64
CA ALA A 37 -23.05 -4.92 -4.37
C ALA A 37 -21.62 -5.05 -3.82
N ALA A 38 -21.34 -6.16 -3.15
CA ALA A 38 -19.99 -6.53 -2.71
C ALA A 38 -19.61 -7.92 -3.24
N ALA A 39 -18.48 -8.02 -3.91
CA ALA A 39 -17.95 -9.26 -4.47
C ALA A 39 -16.65 -9.65 -3.75
N ILE A 40 -16.72 -10.70 -2.94
CA ILE A 40 -15.60 -11.26 -2.19
C ILE A 40 -15.20 -12.57 -2.85
N PHE A 41 -14.36 -12.47 -3.88
CA PHE A 41 -13.93 -13.62 -4.68
C PHE A 41 -12.44 -13.82 -4.60
N PRO A 42 -11.92 -15.06 -4.45
CA PRO A 42 -10.48 -15.29 -4.38
C PRO A 42 -9.78 -14.85 -5.67
N THR A 43 -8.45 -14.69 -5.59
CA THR A 43 -7.63 -14.30 -6.74
C THR A 43 -7.81 -15.25 -7.92
N GLY A 44 -7.85 -14.69 -9.14
CA GLY A 44 -8.05 -15.47 -10.38
C GLY A 44 -9.51 -15.78 -10.72
N SER A 45 -10.49 -15.42 -9.88
CA SER A 45 -11.93 -15.70 -10.12
C SER A 45 -12.60 -14.76 -11.12
N GLY A 46 -11.89 -13.79 -11.69
CA GLY A 46 -12.43 -12.85 -12.67
C GLY A 46 -13.27 -11.72 -12.05
N LYS A 47 -12.85 -11.17 -10.90
CA LYS A 47 -13.53 -10.05 -10.23
C LYS A 47 -13.78 -8.86 -11.16
N SER A 48 -12.82 -8.53 -12.03
CA SER A 48 -12.93 -7.35 -12.90
C SER A 48 -14.16 -7.39 -13.82
N LEU A 49 -14.56 -8.59 -14.28
CA LEU A 49 -15.72 -8.72 -15.16
C LEU A 49 -17.02 -8.24 -14.49
N CYS A 50 -17.09 -8.26 -13.15
CA CYS A 50 -18.24 -7.80 -12.38
C CYS A 50 -18.51 -6.30 -12.53
N TYR A 51 -17.50 -5.48 -12.84
CA TYR A 51 -17.73 -4.08 -13.19
C TYR A 51 -17.60 -3.83 -14.70
N GLN A 52 -16.72 -4.55 -15.40
CA GLN A 52 -16.46 -4.31 -16.81
C GLN A 52 -17.71 -4.54 -17.66
N LEU A 53 -18.50 -5.57 -17.36
CA LEU A 53 -19.74 -5.85 -18.08
C LEU A 53 -20.83 -4.80 -17.78
N PRO A 54 -21.19 -4.50 -16.51
CA PRO A 54 -22.13 -3.42 -16.20
C PRO A 54 -21.70 -2.05 -16.74
N ALA A 55 -20.41 -1.72 -16.75
CA ALA A 55 -19.91 -0.44 -17.26
C ALA A 55 -20.29 -0.16 -18.72
N LEU A 56 -20.45 -1.21 -19.54
CA LEU A 56 -20.88 -1.09 -20.94
C LEU A 56 -22.38 -0.89 -21.09
N MET A 57 -23.15 -1.33 -20.10
CA MET A 57 -24.62 -1.32 -20.12
C MET A 57 -25.21 -0.11 -19.39
N LEU A 58 -24.47 0.45 -18.43
CA LEU A 58 -24.86 1.66 -17.71
C LEU A 58 -24.62 2.92 -18.56
N PRO A 59 -25.46 3.95 -18.45
CA PRO A 59 -25.45 5.09 -19.37
C PRO A 59 -24.19 5.95 -19.25
N HIS A 60 -23.67 6.18 -18.04
CA HIS A 60 -22.60 7.14 -17.78
C HIS A 60 -21.26 6.49 -17.42
N LEU A 61 -20.35 7.24 -16.80
CA LEU A 61 -19.00 6.78 -16.47
C LEU A 61 -19.02 5.71 -15.37
N THR A 62 -18.16 4.71 -15.49
CA THR A 62 -17.75 3.86 -14.36
C THR A 62 -16.40 4.36 -13.83
N LEU A 63 -16.37 4.81 -12.58
CA LEU A 63 -15.16 5.27 -11.91
C LEU A 63 -14.59 4.12 -11.06
N VAL A 64 -13.37 3.68 -11.35
CA VAL A 64 -12.70 2.59 -10.62
C VAL A 64 -11.57 3.15 -9.78
N ILE A 65 -11.66 2.94 -8.47
CA ILE A 65 -10.61 3.26 -7.50
C ILE A 65 -9.82 1.99 -7.23
N SER A 66 -8.51 2.00 -7.51
CA SER A 66 -7.62 0.87 -7.25
C SER A 66 -6.30 1.35 -6.63
N PRO A 67 -5.67 0.59 -5.71
CA PRO A 67 -4.51 1.08 -4.98
C PRO A 67 -3.19 1.03 -5.77
N LEU A 68 -3.18 0.43 -6.97
CA LEU A 68 -1.97 0.17 -7.74
C LEU A 68 -2.01 0.70 -9.16
N LEU A 69 -1.09 1.61 -9.48
CA LEU A 69 -0.90 2.17 -10.83
C LEU A 69 -0.64 1.09 -11.88
N ALA A 70 0.32 0.18 -11.63
CA ALA A 70 0.68 -0.87 -12.60
C ALA A 70 -0.51 -1.79 -12.95
N LEU A 71 -1.31 -2.17 -11.95
CA LEU A 71 -2.51 -2.99 -12.19
C LEU A 71 -3.57 -2.22 -12.99
N MET A 72 -3.74 -0.93 -12.73
CA MET A 72 -4.66 -0.10 -13.52
C MET A 72 -4.22 -0.03 -14.99
N GLN A 73 -2.93 0.14 -15.25
CA GLN A 73 -2.38 0.17 -16.61
C GLN A 73 -2.63 -1.15 -17.36
N ASP A 74 -2.38 -2.29 -16.72
CA ASP A 74 -2.64 -3.62 -17.30
C ASP A 74 -4.14 -3.81 -17.60
N GLN A 75 -5.03 -3.39 -16.69
CA GLN A 75 -6.49 -3.47 -16.91
C GLN A 75 -6.96 -2.54 -18.03
N VAL A 76 -6.44 -1.32 -18.11
CA VAL A 76 -6.75 -0.38 -19.19
C VAL A 76 -6.30 -0.95 -20.54
N GLN A 77 -5.09 -1.49 -20.64
CA GLN A 77 -4.59 -2.11 -21.86
C GLN A 77 -5.45 -3.30 -22.29
N PHE A 78 -5.85 -4.15 -21.33
CA PHE A 78 -6.77 -5.25 -21.59
C PHE A 78 -8.12 -4.75 -22.15
N LEU A 79 -8.72 -3.74 -21.53
CA LEU A 79 -10.00 -3.16 -21.98
C LEU A 79 -9.89 -2.55 -23.38
N GLN A 80 -8.82 -1.80 -23.65
CA GLN A 80 -8.55 -1.23 -24.97
C GLN A 80 -8.35 -2.31 -26.04
N SER A 81 -7.69 -3.43 -25.70
CA SER A 81 -7.55 -4.58 -26.61
C SER A 81 -8.88 -5.22 -27.00
N LYS A 82 -9.93 -5.00 -26.19
CA LYS A 82 -11.32 -5.42 -26.45
C LYS A 82 -12.17 -4.33 -27.10
N GLY A 83 -11.57 -3.21 -27.51
CA GLY A 83 -12.28 -2.06 -28.08
C GLY A 83 -13.10 -1.25 -27.06
N ILE A 84 -12.87 -1.46 -25.76
CA ILE A 84 -13.56 -0.72 -24.70
C ILE A 84 -12.76 0.55 -24.37
N ALA A 85 -13.43 1.70 -24.47
CA ALA A 85 -12.83 2.98 -24.14
C ALA A 85 -12.60 3.13 -22.63
N ALA A 86 -11.38 2.79 -22.21
CA ALA A 86 -10.91 2.90 -20.84
C ALA A 86 -9.63 3.74 -20.76
N ALA A 87 -9.46 4.47 -19.66
CA ALA A 87 -8.29 5.30 -19.42
C ALA A 87 -7.92 5.35 -17.94
N THR A 88 -6.68 5.78 -17.66
CA THR A 88 -6.20 6.15 -16.33
C THR A 88 -5.87 7.63 -16.30
N ILE A 89 -5.94 8.26 -15.11
CA ILE A 89 -5.32 9.56 -14.85
C ILE A 89 -4.36 9.40 -13.67
N ASP A 90 -3.06 9.49 -13.96
CA ASP A 90 -2.00 9.36 -12.95
C ASP A 90 -0.87 10.38 -13.13
N SER A 91 0.14 10.32 -12.25
CA SER A 91 1.25 11.28 -12.22
C SER A 91 2.32 11.04 -13.30
N THR A 92 2.25 9.95 -14.06
CA THR A 92 3.22 9.62 -15.11
C THR A 92 2.86 10.23 -16.46
N GLN A 93 1.60 10.65 -16.63
CA GLN A 93 1.09 11.26 -17.85
C GLN A 93 1.49 12.72 -17.98
N SER A 94 1.70 13.15 -19.23
CA SER A 94 1.81 14.56 -19.59
C SER A 94 0.49 15.29 -19.37
N ARG A 95 0.55 16.63 -19.35
CA ARG A 95 -0.65 17.47 -19.23
C ARG A 95 -1.61 17.29 -20.40
N ASP A 96 -1.07 17.18 -21.61
CA ASP A 96 -1.87 17.01 -22.82
C ASP A 96 -2.60 15.65 -22.79
N GLU A 97 -1.91 14.57 -22.45
CA GLU A 97 -2.52 13.24 -22.28
C GLU A 97 -3.62 13.26 -21.20
N ALA A 98 -3.34 13.86 -20.04
CA ALA A 98 -4.34 13.98 -18.98
C ALA A 98 -5.55 14.82 -19.43
N GLN A 99 -5.32 15.88 -20.22
CA GLN A 99 -6.39 16.74 -20.74
C GLN A 99 -7.22 16.02 -21.82
N GLU A 100 -6.61 15.23 -22.68
CA GLU A 100 -7.29 14.37 -23.64
C GLU A 100 -8.20 13.37 -22.93
N VAL A 101 -7.69 12.69 -21.90
CA VAL A 101 -8.50 11.79 -21.07
C VAL A 101 -9.64 12.54 -20.39
N MET A 102 -9.39 13.70 -19.80
CA MET A 102 -10.45 14.51 -19.19
C MET A 102 -11.53 14.92 -20.20
N ASN A 103 -11.15 15.30 -21.42
CA ASN A 103 -12.08 15.64 -22.50
C ASN A 103 -12.87 14.41 -22.98
N GLY A 104 -12.21 13.26 -23.09
CA GLY A 104 -12.84 11.97 -23.42
C GLY A 104 -13.89 11.55 -22.37
N VAL A 105 -13.63 11.83 -21.10
CA VAL A 105 -14.59 11.60 -20.02
C VAL A 105 -15.75 12.61 -20.06
N ARG A 106 -15.49 13.92 -20.26
CA ARG A 106 -16.57 14.94 -20.37
C ARG A 106 -17.52 14.66 -21.53
N SER A 107 -16.97 14.22 -22.66
CA SER A 107 -17.74 13.89 -23.86
C SER A 107 -18.50 12.56 -23.76
N GLY A 108 -18.25 11.75 -22.73
CA GLY A 108 -18.82 10.40 -22.60
C GLY A 108 -18.18 9.35 -23.52
N THR A 109 -17.08 9.69 -24.20
CA THR A 109 -16.33 8.76 -25.06
C THR A 109 -15.64 7.68 -24.23
N ILE A 110 -15.11 8.04 -23.07
CA ILE A 110 -14.50 7.12 -22.11
C ILE A 110 -15.57 6.55 -21.18
N LYS A 111 -15.70 5.22 -21.16
CA LYS A 111 -16.69 4.49 -20.35
C LYS A 111 -16.16 4.08 -18.98
N ILE A 112 -14.86 3.81 -18.88
CA ILE A 112 -14.20 3.38 -17.64
C ILE A 112 -13.01 4.30 -17.36
N LEU A 113 -13.02 4.97 -16.22
CA LEU A 113 -11.88 5.75 -15.73
C LEU A 113 -11.32 5.07 -14.49
N MET A 114 -10.05 4.69 -14.52
CA MET A 114 -9.34 4.13 -13.36
C MET A 114 -8.46 5.21 -12.73
N VAL A 115 -8.51 5.37 -11.41
CA VAL A 115 -7.64 6.31 -10.67
C VAL A 115 -7.22 5.72 -9.34
N SER A 116 -6.08 6.18 -8.81
CA SER A 116 -5.68 5.85 -7.45
C SER A 116 -6.52 6.63 -6.43
N VAL A 117 -6.62 6.11 -5.21
CA VAL A 117 -7.32 6.82 -4.12
C VAL A 117 -6.63 8.16 -3.80
N GLU A 118 -5.31 8.22 -3.94
CA GLU A 118 -4.53 9.43 -3.72
C GLU A 118 -4.86 10.53 -4.74
N ARG A 119 -5.33 10.17 -5.95
CA ARG A 119 -5.76 11.16 -6.96
C ARG A 119 -6.95 11.98 -6.49
N LEU A 120 -7.82 11.42 -5.65
CA LEU A 120 -8.97 12.12 -5.07
C LEU A 120 -8.56 13.22 -4.08
N LYS A 121 -7.30 13.30 -3.67
CA LYS A 121 -6.78 14.46 -2.91
C LYS A 121 -6.67 15.72 -3.75
N ASN A 122 -6.55 15.56 -5.07
CA ASN A 122 -6.42 16.69 -5.98
C ASN A 122 -7.78 17.38 -6.14
N GLU A 123 -7.90 18.59 -5.60
CA GLU A 123 -9.13 19.38 -5.66
C GLU A 123 -9.62 19.62 -7.10
N ARG A 124 -8.71 19.91 -8.05
CA ARG A 124 -9.08 20.10 -9.46
C ARG A 124 -9.67 18.83 -10.06
N PHE A 125 -9.14 17.67 -9.69
CA PHE A 125 -9.69 16.39 -10.11
C PHE A 125 -11.08 16.16 -9.50
N ARG A 126 -11.27 16.47 -8.20
CA ARG A 126 -12.60 16.38 -7.55
C ARG A 126 -13.64 17.31 -8.20
N GLN A 127 -13.27 18.55 -8.49
CA GLN A 127 -14.13 19.50 -9.19
C GLN A 127 -14.48 19.02 -10.61
N PHE A 128 -13.50 18.44 -11.31
CA PHE A 128 -13.72 17.86 -12.63
C PHE A 128 -14.68 16.67 -12.58
N ILE A 129 -14.42 15.67 -11.73
CA ILE A 129 -15.25 14.45 -11.68
C ILE A 129 -16.64 14.75 -11.12
N GLY A 130 -16.78 15.72 -10.21
CA GLY A 130 -18.08 16.19 -9.72
C GLY A 130 -18.96 16.86 -10.78
N GLN A 131 -18.40 17.24 -11.94
CA GLN A 131 -19.15 17.74 -13.10
C GLN A 131 -19.56 16.63 -14.07
N VAL A 132 -19.15 15.38 -13.82
CA VAL A 132 -19.39 14.23 -14.71
C VAL A 132 -20.43 13.32 -14.08
N SER A 133 -21.42 12.87 -14.86
CA SER A 133 -22.35 11.85 -14.40
C SER A 133 -21.62 10.51 -14.25
N VAL A 134 -21.63 9.95 -13.04
CA VAL A 134 -21.04 8.64 -12.74
C VAL A 134 -22.17 7.66 -12.45
N SER A 135 -22.20 6.53 -13.17
CA SER A 135 -23.20 5.48 -12.97
C SER A 135 -22.79 4.43 -11.94
N LEU A 136 -21.49 4.24 -11.73
CA LEU A 136 -20.96 3.22 -10.84
C LEU A 136 -19.61 3.65 -10.29
N LEU A 137 -19.47 3.62 -8.96
CA LEU A 137 -18.18 3.67 -8.28
C LEU A 137 -17.74 2.24 -7.98
N VAL A 138 -16.56 1.85 -8.47
CA VAL A 138 -15.95 0.56 -8.15
C VAL A 138 -14.80 0.81 -7.19
N VAL A 139 -14.82 0.13 -6.04
CA VAL A 139 -13.71 0.14 -5.09
C VAL A 139 -13.03 -1.21 -5.17
N ASP A 140 -11.87 -1.25 -5.82
CA ASP A 140 -10.99 -2.40 -5.86
C ASP A 140 -10.16 -2.50 -4.57
N GLU A 141 -9.80 -3.72 -4.17
CA GLU A 141 -9.21 -4.03 -2.86
C GLU A 141 -9.96 -3.35 -1.69
N ALA A 142 -11.30 -3.42 -1.72
CA ALA A 142 -12.21 -2.75 -0.80
C ALA A 142 -11.94 -3.05 0.69
N HIS A 143 -11.25 -4.14 1.02
CA HIS A 143 -10.79 -4.43 2.38
C HIS A 143 -9.91 -3.30 2.95
N CYS A 144 -9.30 -2.46 2.11
CA CYS A 144 -8.52 -1.29 2.51
C CYS A 144 -9.36 -0.21 3.21
N ILE A 145 -10.69 -0.19 3.01
CA ILE A 145 -11.65 0.71 3.67
C ILE A 145 -11.73 0.37 5.16
N SER A 146 -11.71 -0.92 5.48
CA SER A 146 -11.89 -1.37 6.85
C SER A 146 -10.60 -1.23 7.64
N GLU A 147 -10.68 -0.61 8.81
CA GLU A 147 -9.56 -0.59 9.77
C GLU A 147 -9.23 -1.99 10.30
N TRP A 148 -10.20 -2.91 10.22
CA TRP A 148 -10.04 -4.33 10.49
C TRP A 148 -9.44 -5.11 9.32
N GLY A 149 -9.15 -4.44 8.19
CA GLY A 149 -8.50 -5.00 7.03
C GLY A 149 -6.98 -5.15 7.20
N HIS A 150 -6.42 -6.19 6.59
CA HIS A 150 -4.98 -6.52 6.65
C HIS A 150 -4.04 -5.55 5.93
N ASN A 151 -4.59 -4.62 5.15
CA ASN A 151 -3.84 -3.62 4.40
C ASN A 151 -4.57 -2.27 4.40
N PHE A 152 -5.04 -1.86 5.57
CA PHE A 152 -5.77 -0.60 5.76
C PHE A 152 -5.05 0.59 5.10
N ARG A 153 -5.78 1.35 4.28
CA ARG A 153 -5.29 2.58 3.66
C ARG A 153 -6.19 3.74 4.10
N PRO A 154 -5.67 4.69 4.88
CA PRO A 154 -6.48 5.78 5.43
C PRO A 154 -7.33 6.52 4.39
N ASP A 155 -6.77 6.79 3.21
CA ASP A 155 -7.49 7.53 2.16
C ASP A 155 -8.75 6.81 1.65
N TYR A 156 -8.87 5.48 1.81
CA TYR A 156 -10.08 4.73 1.44
C TYR A 156 -11.28 5.04 2.34
N LEU A 157 -11.05 5.49 3.59
CA LEU A 157 -12.13 5.87 4.52
C LEU A 157 -12.97 7.05 4.00
N LYS A 158 -12.42 7.84 3.07
CA LYS A 158 -13.09 9.00 2.48
C LYS A 158 -13.99 8.65 1.29
N LEU A 159 -13.87 7.44 0.74
CA LEU A 159 -14.64 7.03 -0.44
C LEU A 159 -16.16 7.11 -0.25
N PRO A 160 -16.75 6.78 0.92
CA PRO A 160 -18.18 6.99 1.16
C PRO A 160 -18.62 8.45 1.07
N GLU A 161 -17.77 9.39 1.52
CA GLU A 161 -18.03 10.84 1.41
C GLU A 161 -17.97 11.28 -0.05
N TYR A 162 -16.90 10.91 -0.77
CA TYR A 162 -16.78 11.20 -2.20
C TYR A 162 -17.91 10.61 -3.04
N CYS A 163 -18.40 9.42 -2.68
CA CYS A 163 -19.56 8.81 -3.32
C CYS A 163 -20.81 9.70 -3.21
N ARG A 164 -21.02 10.33 -2.04
CA ARG A 164 -22.12 11.29 -1.82
C ARG A 164 -21.88 12.60 -2.56
N ASP A 165 -20.68 13.15 -2.49
CA ASP A 165 -20.31 14.41 -3.13
C ASP A 165 -20.46 14.36 -4.66
N PHE A 166 -20.11 13.23 -5.27
CA PHE A 166 -20.24 13.01 -6.71
C PHE A 166 -21.62 12.47 -7.11
N ALA A 167 -22.56 12.36 -6.15
CA ALA A 167 -23.91 11.84 -6.36
C ALA A 167 -23.94 10.49 -7.11
N VAL A 168 -23.00 9.58 -6.78
CA VAL A 168 -22.92 8.28 -7.45
C VAL A 168 -24.05 7.38 -6.92
N PRO A 169 -24.89 6.81 -7.80
CA PRO A 169 -26.10 6.11 -7.36
C PRO A 169 -25.83 4.71 -6.78
N GLN A 170 -24.75 4.06 -7.21
CA GLN A 170 -24.42 2.70 -6.79
C GLN A 170 -22.91 2.44 -6.73
N VAL A 171 -22.54 1.51 -5.86
CA VAL A 171 -21.16 1.14 -5.56
C VAL A 171 -20.96 -0.36 -5.70
N LEU A 172 -19.83 -0.75 -6.29
CA LEU A 172 -19.34 -2.12 -6.27
C LEU A 172 -18.07 -2.20 -5.42
N LEU A 173 -18.10 -3.03 -4.38
CA LEU A 173 -16.91 -3.35 -3.58
C LEU A 173 -16.30 -4.66 -4.07
N LEU A 174 -15.01 -4.67 -4.38
CA LEU A 174 -14.28 -5.86 -4.81
C LEU A 174 -13.13 -6.15 -3.87
N THR A 175 -13.03 -7.37 -3.37
CA THR A 175 -11.86 -7.82 -2.61
C THR A 175 -11.60 -9.30 -2.78
N ALA A 176 -10.34 -9.71 -2.64
CA ALA A 176 -9.97 -11.12 -2.65
C ALA A 176 -10.14 -11.80 -1.29
N THR A 177 -9.90 -11.05 -0.23
CA THR A 177 -9.81 -11.57 1.15
C THR A 177 -10.53 -10.59 2.07
N ALA A 178 -11.52 -11.09 2.81
CA ALA A 178 -12.22 -10.33 3.84
C ALA A 178 -12.82 -11.31 4.86
N THR A 179 -12.62 -11.02 6.14
CA THR A 179 -13.33 -11.70 7.24
C THR A 179 -14.76 -11.18 7.34
N GLN A 180 -15.61 -11.87 8.09
CA GLN A 180 -17.01 -11.42 8.29
C GLN A 180 -17.08 -10.01 8.91
N ALA A 181 -16.19 -9.68 9.86
CA ALA A 181 -16.12 -8.34 10.43
C ALA A 181 -15.80 -7.28 9.37
N VAL A 182 -14.82 -7.55 8.49
CA VAL A 182 -14.45 -6.65 7.37
C VAL A 182 -15.59 -6.51 6.36
N ILE A 183 -16.31 -7.59 6.05
CA ILE A 183 -17.48 -7.56 5.17
C ILE A 183 -18.56 -6.64 5.74
N GLN A 184 -18.92 -6.81 7.02
CA GLN A 184 -19.94 -6.00 7.66
C GLN A 184 -19.54 -4.52 7.73
N ASP A 185 -18.27 -4.25 8.02
CA ASP A 185 -17.73 -2.90 8.05
C ASP A 185 -17.77 -2.23 6.66
N MET A 186 -17.31 -2.91 5.61
CA MET A 186 -17.42 -2.39 4.23
C MET A 186 -18.87 -2.14 3.81
N ARG A 187 -19.80 -3.04 4.17
CA ARG A 187 -21.22 -2.90 3.86
C ARG A 187 -21.84 -1.69 4.52
N SER A 188 -21.53 -1.43 5.78
CA SER A 188 -22.11 -0.32 6.54
C SER A 188 -21.71 1.04 5.94
N HIS A 189 -20.45 1.17 5.50
CA HIS A 189 -19.93 2.39 4.88
C HIS A 189 -20.65 2.77 3.57
N PHE A 190 -21.11 1.77 2.80
CA PHE A 190 -21.76 1.97 1.50
C PHE A 190 -23.24 1.57 1.45
N ASN A 191 -23.83 1.25 2.61
CA ASN A 191 -25.21 0.80 2.75
C ASN A 191 -25.57 -0.38 1.82
N ILE A 192 -24.71 -1.40 1.76
CA ILE A 192 -24.92 -2.59 0.92
C ILE A 192 -25.75 -3.63 1.66
N ALA A 193 -26.86 -4.03 1.04
CA ALA A 193 -27.77 -5.03 1.60
C ALA A 193 -27.13 -6.42 1.66
N GLU A 194 -27.59 -7.26 2.58
CA GLU A 194 -26.95 -8.57 2.84
C GLU A 194 -27.04 -9.50 1.65
N GLN A 195 -28.19 -9.50 0.98
CA GLN A 195 -28.44 -10.30 -0.21
C GLN A 195 -27.57 -9.89 -1.41
N ASP A 196 -26.98 -8.70 -1.38
CA ASP A 196 -26.14 -8.16 -2.46
C ASP A 196 -24.64 -8.33 -2.16
N VAL A 197 -24.31 -9.10 -1.11
CA VAL A 197 -22.96 -9.55 -0.80
C VAL A 197 -22.77 -10.97 -1.29
N VAL A 198 -21.89 -11.12 -2.28
CA VAL A 198 -21.58 -12.41 -2.88
C VAL A 198 -20.18 -12.84 -2.47
N THR A 199 -20.12 -13.95 -1.75
CA THR A 199 -18.89 -14.64 -1.37
C THR A 199 -18.80 -15.93 -2.18
N THR A 200 -17.63 -16.18 -2.78
CA THR A 200 -17.33 -17.49 -3.40
C THR A 200 -16.29 -18.21 -2.56
N GLY A 201 -16.30 -19.54 -2.59
CA GLY A 201 -15.41 -20.36 -1.77
C GLY A 201 -13.92 -19.98 -1.89
N PHE A 202 -13.23 -19.92 -0.76
CA PHE A 202 -11.81 -19.61 -0.64
C PHE A 202 -10.95 -20.85 -0.89
N TYR A 203 -11.52 -22.05 -0.71
CA TYR A 203 -10.80 -23.30 -0.90
C TYR A 203 -10.37 -23.50 -2.37
N ARG A 204 -9.06 -23.67 -2.57
CA ARG A 204 -8.48 -23.97 -3.87
C ARG A 204 -7.93 -25.40 -3.91
N PRO A 205 -8.63 -26.36 -4.55
CA PRO A 205 -8.25 -27.77 -4.52
C PRO A 205 -6.92 -28.07 -5.22
N ASN A 206 -6.48 -27.19 -6.11
CA ASN A 206 -5.21 -27.32 -6.81
C ASN A 206 -3.99 -26.86 -5.99
N LEU A 207 -4.21 -26.23 -4.82
CA LEU A 207 -3.12 -25.78 -3.94
C LEU A 207 -2.86 -26.79 -2.83
N ARG A 208 -1.58 -27.19 -2.69
CA ARG A 208 -1.13 -28.03 -1.58
C ARG A 208 -0.49 -27.16 -0.51
N LEU A 209 -1.17 -27.02 0.63
CA LEU A 209 -0.69 -26.23 1.76
C LEU A 209 0.23 -27.09 2.63
N LEU A 210 1.53 -26.80 2.60
CA LEU A 210 2.56 -27.60 3.26
C LEU A 210 3.23 -26.76 4.35
N VAL A 211 3.00 -27.11 5.62
CA VAL A 211 3.74 -26.54 6.75
C VAL A 211 4.95 -27.42 7.00
N GLN A 212 6.15 -26.84 6.90
CA GLN A 212 7.41 -27.52 7.12
C GLN A 212 8.16 -26.85 8.28
N PRO A 213 8.14 -27.46 9.47
CA PRO A 213 8.97 -27.02 10.58
C PRO A 213 10.46 -27.11 10.25
N VAL A 214 11.16 -25.97 10.30
CA VAL A 214 12.56 -25.83 9.88
C VAL A 214 13.22 -24.79 10.77
N ALA A 215 14.41 -25.08 11.29
CA ALA A 215 15.17 -24.07 12.04
C ALA A 215 15.67 -22.97 11.10
N GLU A 216 15.78 -21.73 11.59
CA GLU A 216 16.18 -20.57 10.78
C GLU A 216 17.44 -20.82 9.92
N SER A 217 18.46 -21.46 10.49
CA SER A 217 19.72 -21.77 9.79
C SER A 217 19.59 -22.74 8.61
N GLU A 218 18.49 -23.51 8.54
CA GLU A 218 18.26 -24.52 7.50
C GLU A 218 17.29 -24.04 6.40
N ARG A 219 16.66 -22.86 6.56
CA ARG A 219 15.59 -22.41 5.67
C ARG A 219 16.05 -22.25 4.21
N THR A 220 17.21 -21.64 3.98
CA THR A 220 17.73 -21.46 2.61
C THR A 220 18.02 -22.80 1.93
N ASP A 221 18.58 -23.76 2.66
CA ASP A 221 18.84 -25.11 2.14
C ASP A 221 17.53 -25.83 1.78
N LYS A 222 16.46 -25.60 2.54
CA LYS A 222 15.13 -26.14 2.20
C LYS A 222 14.55 -25.48 0.96
N CYS A 223 14.66 -24.15 0.82
CA CYS A 223 14.28 -23.47 -0.43
C CYS A 223 15.03 -24.06 -1.63
N LEU A 224 16.35 -24.26 -1.50
CA LEU A 224 17.18 -24.87 -2.53
C LEU A 224 16.69 -26.27 -2.92
N GLN A 225 16.35 -27.12 -1.94
CA GLN A 225 15.82 -28.47 -2.18
C GLN A 225 14.50 -28.44 -2.96
N TRP A 226 13.56 -27.58 -2.56
CA TRP A 226 12.26 -27.43 -3.21
C TRP A 226 12.37 -26.89 -4.64
N LEU A 227 13.23 -25.89 -4.86
CA LEU A 227 13.47 -25.29 -6.17
C LEU A 227 14.16 -26.26 -7.12
N ASN A 228 15.17 -27.00 -6.65
CA ASN A 228 15.83 -28.03 -7.46
C ASN A 228 14.85 -29.15 -7.86
N HIS A 229 13.98 -29.57 -6.94
CA HIS A 229 12.94 -30.54 -7.26
C HIS A 229 11.97 -30.01 -8.31
N LEU A 230 11.52 -28.76 -8.17
CA LEU A 230 10.64 -28.11 -9.14
C LEU A 230 11.30 -28.03 -10.51
N ALA A 231 12.53 -27.52 -10.59
CA ALA A 231 13.27 -27.38 -11.84
C ALA A 231 13.47 -28.72 -12.56
N LYS A 232 13.86 -29.77 -11.83
CA LYS A 232 14.01 -31.13 -12.39
C LYS A 232 12.69 -31.65 -12.96
N LYS A 233 11.58 -31.49 -12.22
CA LYS A 233 10.25 -31.93 -12.64
C LYS A 233 9.75 -31.17 -13.87
N SER A 234 10.00 -29.86 -13.93
CA SER A 234 9.62 -29.00 -15.03
C SER A 234 10.44 -29.30 -16.29
N ALA A 235 11.75 -29.52 -16.15
CA ALA A 235 12.62 -29.96 -17.24
C ALA A 235 12.18 -31.31 -17.84
N GLN A 236 11.83 -32.29 -17.00
CA GLN A 236 11.30 -33.59 -17.47
C GLN A 236 10.01 -33.44 -18.31
N LYS A 237 9.21 -32.41 -18.03
CA LYS A 237 7.96 -32.13 -18.75
C LYS A 237 8.11 -31.12 -19.89
N HIS A 238 9.33 -30.59 -20.12
CA HIS A 238 9.58 -29.50 -21.07
C HIS A 238 8.65 -28.30 -20.83
N GLN A 239 8.49 -27.92 -19.56
CA GLN A 239 7.61 -26.83 -19.13
C GLN A 239 8.40 -25.77 -18.38
N ASP A 240 8.03 -24.51 -18.59
CA ASP A 240 8.49 -23.42 -17.74
C ASP A 240 7.88 -23.54 -16.33
N PHE A 241 8.58 -22.99 -15.36
CA PHE A 241 8.08 -22.87 -14.00
C PHE A 241 8.31 -21.49 -13.45
N ALA A 242 7.50 -21.12 -12.46
CA ALA A 242 7.71 -19.92 -11.69
C ALA A 242 7.53 -20.21 -10.20
N ALA A 243 8.35 -19.57 -9.38
CA ALA A 243 8.28 -19.62 -7.92
C ALA A 243 8.45 -18.24 -7.29
N ILE A 244 7.78 -18.03 -6.15
CA ILE A 244 7.93 -16.83 -5.32
C ILE A 244 8.34 -17.27 -3.92
N ILE A 245 9.32 -16.60 -3.33
CA ILE A 245 9.74 -16.77 -1.94
C ILE A 245 9.46 -15.48 -1.18
N TYR A 246 8.53 -15.51 -0.23
CA TYR A 246 8.20 -14.38 0.62
C TYR A 246 9.07 -14.31 1.86
N VAL A 247 9.66 -13.13 2.08
CA VAL A 247 10.45 -12.76 3.26
C VAL A 247 9.89 -11.48 3.88
N THR A 248 10.23 -11.21 5.14
CA THR A 248 9.73 -10.04 5.86
C THR A 248 10.56 -8.79 5.59
N LEU A 249 11.89 -8.91 5.55
CA LEU A 249 12.82 -7.78 5.47
C LEU A 249 13.49 -7.67 4.10
N GLN A 250 13.79 -6.43 3.68
CA GLN A 250 14.39 -6.16 2.38
C GLN A 250 15.79 -6.78 2.23
N HIS A 251 16.63 -6.64 3.26
CA HIS A 251 17.97 -7.22 3.24
C HIS A 251 17.94 -8.76 3.22
N THR A 252 16.93 -9.38 3.84
CA THR A 252 16.71 -10.83 3.76
C THR A 252 16.40 -11.25 2.33
N ALA A 253 15.62 -10.45 1.59
CA ALA A 253 15.31 -10.73 0.19
C ALA A 253 16.58 -10.74 -0.67
N GLU A 254 17.42 -9.72 -0.50
CA GLU A 254 18.72 -9.62 -1.19
C GLU A 254 19.66 -10.77 -0.83
N ALA A 255 19.82 -11.06 0.47
CA ALA A 255 20.72 -12.11 0.95
C ALA A 255 20.31 -13.51 0.48
N VAL A 256 19.02 -13.86 0.62
CA VAL A 256 18.48 -15.16 0.20
C VAL A 256 18.53 -15.28 -1.33
N ALA A 257 18.18 -14.24 -2.08
CA ALA A 257 18.30 -14.26 -3.55
C ALA A 257 19.75 -14.49 -3.98
N ALA A 258 20.71 -13.78 -3.40
CA ALA A 258 22.12 -13.93 -3.73
C ALA A 258 22.63 -15.35 -3.44
N GLN A 259 22.30 -15.92 -2.27
CA GLN A 259 22.70 -17.27 -1.90
C GLN A 259 22.09 -18.33 -2.84
N LEU A 260 20.80 -18.22 -3.15
CA LEU A 260 20.13 -19.15 -4.06
C LEU A 260 20.65 -19.03 -5.49
N ASN A 261 20.87 -17.82 -5.98
CA ASN A 261 21.37 -17.55 -7.33
C ASN A 261 22.78 -18.11 -7.57
N GLN A 262 23.61 -18.23 -6.53
CA GLN A 262 24.92 -18.87 -6.60
C GLN A 262 24.85 -20.39 -6.74
N GLN A 263 23.79 -21.02 -6.23
CA GLN A 263 23.68 -22.48 -6.12
C GLN A 263 22.73 -23.12 -7.14
N LEU A 264 21.90 -22.31 -7.80
CA LEU A 264 20.91 -22.78 -8.77
C LEU A 264 21.35 -22.49 -10.21
N PRO A 265 21.00 -23.36 -11.17
CA PRO A 265 21.38 -23.19 -12.57
C PRO A 265 20.47 -22.20 -13.34
N PHE A 266 19.64 -21.44 -12.65
CA PHE A 266 18.68 -20.48 -13.22
C PHE A 266 18.61 -19.23 -12.37
N PRO A 267 18.23 -18.08 -12.95
CA PRO A 267 18.28 -16.81 -12.24
C PRO A 267 17.27 -16.72 -11.10
N VAL A 268 17.73 -16.15 -9.99
CA VAL A 268 16.93 -15.79 -8.81
C VAL A 268 17.16 -14.32 -8.51
N GLN A 269 16.09 -13.52 -8.39
CA GLN A 269 16.20 -12.09 -8.14
C GLN A 269 15.42 -11.65 -6.91
N ALA A 270 15.96 -10.65 -6.22
CA ALA A 270 15.28 -9.99 -5.10
C ALA A 270 14.26 -8.96 -5.63
N TYR A 271 13.14 -8.80 -4.93
CA TYR A 271 12.16 -7.76 -5.21
C TYR A 271 11.62 -7.13 -3.92
N HIS A 272 11.82 -5.84 -3.74
CA HIS A 272 11.31 -5.09 -2.58
C HIS A 272 11.10 -3.61 -2.93
N ALA A 273 10.38 -2.90 -2.06
CA ALA A 273 10.08 -1.48 -2.23
C ALA A 273 11.31 -0.54 -2.14
N GLY A 274 12.48 -1.06 -1.75
CA GLY A 274 13.74 -0.30 -1.76
C GLY A 274 14.38 -0.18 -3.15
N LEU A 275 13.97 -1.03 -4.10
CA LEU A 275 14.42 -0.96 -5.49
C LEU A 275 13.74 0.21 -6.23
N GLY A 276 14.46 0.81 -7.19
CA GLY A 276 13.92 1.87 -8.04
C GLY A 276 12.70 1.39 -8.84
N HIS A 277 11.80 2.31 -9.22
CA HIS A 277 10.59 1.98 -9.97
C HIS A 277 10.90 1.21 -11.27
N GLU A 278 11.80 1.76 -12.11
CA GLU A 278 12.21 1.14 -13.37
C GLU A 278 12.76 -0.28 -13.18
N GLN A 279 13.58 -0.48 -12.14
CA GLN A 279 14.15 -1.78 -11.83
C GLN A 279 13.07 -2.80 -11.42
N ARG A 280 12.09 -2.38 -10.62
CA ARG A 280 10.96 -3.24 -10.23
C ARG A 280 10.12 -3.64 -11.43
N ASP A 281 9.79 -2.70 -12.30
CA ASP A 281 9.03 -2.97 -13.52
C ASP A 281 9.77 -3.93 -14.44
N ASP A 282 11.09 -3.77 -14.57
CA ASP A 282 11.90 -4.65 -15.39
C ASP A 282 11.94 -6.08 -14.85
N ILE A 283 12.22 -6.25 -13.55
CA ILE A 283 12.21 -7.56 -12.88
C ILE A 283 10.82 -8.22 -13.02
N GLN A 284 9.75 -7.47 -12.82
CA GLN A 284 8.39 -7.98 -12.98
C GLN A 284 8.14 -8.45 -14.41
N ARG A 285 8.49 -7.68 -15.44
CA ARG A 285 8.34 -8.08 -16.85
C ARG A 285 9.12 -9.35 -17.18
N GLN A 286 10.37 -9.44 -16.73
CA GLN A 286 11.22 -10.63 -16.94
C GLN A 286 10.62 -11.87 -16.23
N PHE A 287 10.08 -11.72 -15.02
CA PHE A 287 9.36 -12.80 -14.32
C PHE A 287 8.10 -13.24 -15.08
N MET A 288 7.32 -12.27 -15.59
CA MET A 288 6.13 -12.55 -16.38
C MET A 288 6.46 -13.36 -17.64
N ARG A 289 7.56 -13.02 -18.33
CA ARG A 289 8.08 -13.74 -19.52
C ARG A 289 8.74 -15.09 -19.22
N GLY A 290 9.05 -15.38 -17.95
CA GLY A 290 9.74 -16.61 -17.55
C GLY A 290 11.26 -16.55 -17.67
N GLU A 291 11.84 -15.39 -17.99
CA GLU A 291 13.29 -15.16 -18.06
C GLU A 291 13.91 -15.25 -16.66
N ILE A 292 13.21 -14.75 -15.65
CA ILE A 292 13.51 -14.98 -14.23
C ILE A 292 12.43 -15.92 -13.66
N PRO A 293 12.72 -17.21 -13.41
CA PRO A 293 11.73 -18.14 -12.89
C PRO A 293 11.51 -18.00 -11.39
N VAL A 294 12.42 -17.38 -10.62
CA VAL A 294 12.29 -17.28 -9.16
C VAL A 294 12.50 -15.86 -8.66
N ILE A 295 11.53 -15.38 -7.88
CA ILE A 295 11.61 -14.10 -7.18
C ILE A 295 11.62 -14.33 -5.68
N VAL A 296 12.58 -13.72 -4.98
CA VAL A 296 12.58 -13.58 -3.52
C VAL A 296 12.09 -12.19 -3.19
N ALA A 297 10.99 -12.05 -2.46
CA ALA A 297 10.36 -10.77 -2.30
C ALA A 297 9.80 -10.51 -0.91
N THR A 298 9.73 -9.23 -0.56
CA THR A 298 8.80 -8.79 0.49
C THR A 298 7.38 -8.74 -0.07
N ILE A 299 6.40 -8.42 0.79
CA ILE A 299 5.00 -8.19 0.40
C ILE A 299 4.81 -7.17 -0.73
N ALA A 300 5.84 -6.37 -1.04
CA ALA A 300 5.86 -5.46 -2.17
C ALA A 300 5.70 -6.18 -3.53
N PHE A 301 6.14 -7.44 -3.66
CA PHE A 301 5.87 -8.27 -4.85
C PHE A 301 4.53 -8.98 -4.68
N GLY A 302 3.48 -8.17 -4.68
CA GLY A 302 2.17 -8.60 -4.26
C GLY A 302 1.13 -8.24 -5.30
N MET A 303 0.21 -7.38 -4.90
CA MET A 303 -0.94 -6.95 -5.70
C MET A 303 -0.50 -6.64 -7.16
N GLY A 304 -1.27 -7.10 -8.15
CA GLY A 304 -0.97 -6.88 -9.57
C GLY A 304 -0.24 -8.01 -10.32
N VAL A 305 0.46 -8.93 -9.66
CA VAL A 305 1.06 -10.09 -10.35
C VAL A 305 -0.03 -11.07 -10.81
N ASP A 306 -0.22 -11.18 -12.14
CA ASP A 306 -1.15 -12.12 -12.77
C ASP A 306 -0.46 -13.15 -13.69
N LYS A 307 0.49 -13.90 -13.13
CA LYS A 307 1.13 -15.02 -13.81
C LYS A 307 0.36 -16.30 -13.54
N SER A 308 -0.19 -16.92 -14.60
CA SER A 308 -1.08 -18.08 -14.47
C SER A 308 -0.38 -19.33 -13.93
N ASN A 309 0.92 -19.47 -14.24
CA ASN A 309 1.69 -20.71 -14.08
C ASN A 309 2.67 -20.73 -12.90
N ILE A 310 2.41 -19.98 -11.82
CA ILE A 310 3.24 -20.05 -10.59
C ILE A 310 3.03 -21.42 -9.92
N ARG A 311 4.11 -22.22 -9.84
CA ARG A 311 4.09 -23.61 -9.34
C ARG A 311 4.44 -23.73 -7.87
N GLN A 312 5.23 -22.78 -7.35
CA GLN A 312 5.60 -22.75 -5.94
C GLN A 312 5.45 -21.35 -5.37
N VAL A 313 4.83 -21.26 -4.19
CA VAL A 313 4.91 -20.08 -3.32
C VAL A 313 5.48 -20.57 -2.00
N MET A 314 6.59 -20.00 -1.57
CA MET A 314 7.28 -20.35 -0.34
C MET A 314 7.26 -19.15 0.60
N HIS A 315 6.90 -19.36 1.85
CA HIS A 315 7.04 -18.40 2.93
C HIS A 315 8.32 -18.77 3.69
N TYR A 316 9.39 -18.02 3.43
CA TYR A 316 10.65 -18.15 4.13
C TYR A 316 10.53 -17.58 5.55
N ASP A 317 9.80 -16.47 5.69
CA ASP A 317 9.41 -15.88 6.95
C ASP A 317 7.91 -16.01 7.18
N LEU A 318 7.49 -15.87 8.44
CA LEU A 318 6.08 -15.81 8.81
C LEU A 318 5.37 -14.63 8.09
N PRO A 319 4.20 -14.87 7.47
CA PRO A 319 3.39 -13.80 6.90
C PRO A 319 2.82 -12.94 8.03
N LYS A 320 2.53 -11.67 7.74
CA LYS A 320 2.02 -10.74 8.77
C LYS A 320 0.65 -11.13 9.33
N SER A 321 -0.14 -11.87 8.56
CA SER A 321 -1.50 -12.26 8.90
C SER A 321 -1.99 -13.46 8.08
N THR A 322 -3.11 -14.05 8.48
CA THR A 322 -3.80 -15.11 7.71
C THR A 322 -4.29 -14.60 6.36
N GLU A 323 -4.71 -13.34 6.29
CA GLU A 323 -5.15 -12.68 5.07
C GLU A 323 -4.00 -12.48 4.08
N ASN A 324 -2.84 -12.00 4.56
CA ASN A 324 -1.65 -11.91 3.74
C ASN A 324 -1.24 -13.28 3.21
N TYR A 325 -1.20 -14.29 4.08
CA TYR A 325 -0.91 -15.67 3.67
C TYR A 325 -1.85 -16.14 2.54
N SER A 326 -3.16 -15.97 2.71
CA SER A 326 -4.18 -16.35 1.72
C SER A 326 -4.00 -15.63 0.38
N GLN A 327 -3.74 -14.32 0.41
CA GLN A 327 -3.53 -13.53 -0.80
C GLN A 327 -2.24 -13.95 -1.53
N GLU A 328 -1.18 -14.23 -0.78
CA GLU A 328 0.14 -14.63 -1.29
C GLU A 328 0.12 -16.02 -1.93
N ILE A 329 -0.45 -17.03 -1.26
CA ILE A 329 -0.60 -18.37 -1.83
C ILE A 329 -1.59 -18.38 -3.01
N GLY A 330 -2.57 -17.48 -3.02
CA GLY A 330 -3.56 -17.32 -4.09
C GLY A 330 -2.96 -16.95 -5.45
N ARG A 331 -1.67 -16.58 -5.49
CA ARG A 331 -0.89 -16.36 -6.72
C ARG A 331 -0.52 -17.65 -7.43
N ALA A 332 -0.36 -18.74 -6.68
CA ALA A 332 -0.03 -20.03 -7.24
C ALA A 332 -1.18 -20.60 -8.08
N GLY A 333 -0.86 -21.32 -9.15
CA GLY A 333 -1.82 -22.26 -9.75
C GLY A 333 -3.05 -21.62 -10.38
N ARG A 334 -3.01 -20.36 -10.85
CA ARG A 334 -4.22 -19.69 -11.39
C ARG A 334 -4.76 -20.36 -12.66
N ASP A 335 -3.92 -21.12 -13.36
CA ASP A 335 -4.28 -22.05 -14.44
C ASP A 335 -5.03 -23.32 -13.96
N GLY A 336 -5.26 -23.47 -12.66
CA GLY A 336 -5.92 -24.64 -12.07
C GLY A 336 -5.01 -25.86 -11.88
N ASN A 337 -3.75 -25.79 -12.33
CA ASN A 337 -2.82 -26.91 -12.20
C ASN A 337 -2.30 -27.04 -10.75
N PRO A 338 -1.84 -28.24 -10.34
CA PRO A 338 -1.30 -28.46 -9.00
C PRO A 338 -0.09 -27.55 -8.71
N SER A 339 -0.15 -26.83 -7.60
CA SER A 339 0.92 -25.98 -7.10
C SER A 339 1.16 -26.18 -5.61
N ASP A 340 2.40 -25.94 -5.17
CA ASP A 340 2.82 -26.08 -3.78
C ASP A 340 2.90 -24.72 -3.08
N CYS A 341 2.31 -24.64 -1.90
CA CYS A 341 2.38 -23.48 -1.03
C CYS A 341 3.06 -23.92 0.27
N ILE A 342 4.33 -23.58 0.44
CA ILE A 342 5.19 -24.11 1.51
C ILE A 342 5.45 -23.01 2.55
N MET A 343 5.15 -23.28 3.82
CA MET A 343 5.51 -22.42 4.95
C MET A 343 6.70 -23.04 5.68
N LEU A 344 7.84 -22.34 5.70
CA LEU A 344 8.99 -22.70 6.54
C LEU A 344 8.73 -22.16 7.94
N ALA A 345 8.42 -23.05 8.88
CA ALA A 345 7.73 -22.68 10.10
C ALA A 345 8.63 -22.78 11.35
N ASP A 346 8.82 -21.65 12.02
CA ASP A 346 9.37 -21.54 13.38
C ASP A 346 8.87 -20.21 14.01
N GLU A 347 9.31 -19.90 15.25
CA GLU A 347 8.93 -18.66 15.94
C GLU A 347 9.98 -17.54 15.86
N SER A 348 11.12 -17.71 15.19
CA SER A 348 12.21 -16.71 15.23
C SER A 348 11.84 -15.38 14.59
N GLY A 349 10.91 -15.39 13.64
CA GLY A 349 10.38 -14.18 12.99
C GLY A 349 9.28 -13.44 13.77
N LEU A 350 8.77 -13.99 14.89
CA LEU A 350 7.61 -13.43 15.60
C LEU A 350 7.90 -12.03 16.14
N THR A 351 9.00 -11.86 16.86
CA THR A 351 9.37 -10.59 17.48
C THR A 351 9.50 -9.47 16.43
N VAL A 352 10.01 -9.79 15.24
CA VAL A 352 10.12 -8.83 14.13
C VAL A 352 8.74 -8.33 13.68
N LEU A 353 7.76 -9.23 13.57
CA LEU A 353 6.39 -8.88 13.19
C LEU A 353 5.72 -7.98 14.24
N GLU A 354 5.81 -8.36 15.52
CA GLU A 354 5.24 -7.59 16.62
C GLU A 354 5.90 -6.20 16.75
N ASN A 355 7.23 -6.13 16.59
CA ASN A 355 8.00 -4.89 16.62
C ASN A 355 7.58 -3.88 15.54
N PHE A 356 7.06 -4.33 14.39
CA PHE A 356 6.45 -3.40 13.44
C PHE A 356 5.22 -2.73 14.01
N VAL A 357 4.34 -3.48 14.67
CA VAL A 357 3.11 -2.97 15.29
C VAL A 357 3.44 -1.97 16.41
N TYR A 358 4.36 -2.32 17.30
CA TYR A 358 4.79 -1.44 18.40
C TYR A 358 5.48 -0.16 17.92
N GLY A 359 6.20 -0.24 16.80
CA GLY A 359 6.81 0.93 16.18
C GLY A 359 5.81 1.83 15.43
N ASP A 360 4.67 1.28 15.01
CA ASP A 360 3.61 2.00 14.30
C ASP A 360 2.54 2.58 15.23
N THR A 361 2.68 2.40 16.55
CA THR A 361 1.74 2.91 17.57
C THR A 361 2.26 4.23 18.15
N PRO A 362 1.67 5.39 17.88
CA PRO A 362 2.14 6.67 18.44
C PRO A 362 2.00 6.73 19.96
N GLU A 363 2.93 7.42 20.63
CA GLU A 363 2.80 7.75 22.05
C GLU A 363 1.77 8.86 22.25
N LEU A 364 1.11 8.90 23.43
CA LEU A 364 0.15 9.97 23.74
C LEU A 364 0.80 11.36 23.64
N SER A 365 2.01 11.51 24.19
CA SER A 365 2.79 12.75 24.13
C SER A 365 3.09 13.20 22.69
N SER A 366 3.34 12.26 21.78
CA SER A 366 3.52 12.52 20.35
C SER A 366 2.23 13.02 19.69
N ILE A 367 1.07 12.44 20.06
CA ILE A 367 -0.25 12.89 19.58
C ILE A 367 -0.55 14.29 20.11
N ASP A 368 -0.32 14.55 21.40
CA ASP A 368 -0.49 15.89 21.99
C ASP A 368 0.39 16.93 21.32
N TYR A 369 1.65 16.58 21.05
CA TYR A 369 2.57 17.43 20.29
C TYR A 369 2.01 17.75 18.91
N LEU A 370 1.54 16.75 18.16
CA LEU A 370 0.91 16.94 16.85
C LEU A 370 -0.27 17.91 16.93
N LEU A 371 -1.20 17.70 17.88
CA LEU A 371 -2.36 18.58 18.03
C LEU A 371 -1.94 20.02 18.39
N ASN A 372 -0.92 20.19 19.23
CA ASN A 372 -0.38 21.51 19.56
C ASN A 372 0.29 22.18 18.36
N VAL A 373 1.01 21.42 17.53
CA VAL A 373 1.58 21.93 16.27
C VAL A 373 0.47 22.44 15.36
N ILE A 374 -0.60 21.68 15.18
CA ILE A 374 -1.77 22.11 14.38
C ILE A 374 -2.32 23.41 14.96
N ARG A 375 -2.57 23.49 16.27
CA ARG A 375 -3.09 24.71 16.92
C ARG A 375 -2.19 25.93 16.71
N GLN A 376 -0.88 25.77 16.84
CA GLN A 376 0.08 26.88 16.79
C GLN A 376 0.39 27.34 15.36
N GLN A 377 0.39 26.41 14.40
CA GLN A 377 0.75 26.70 13.00
C GLN A 377 -0.47 27.00 12.13
N THR A 378 -1.69 26.86 12.65
CA THR A 378 -2.90 27.27 11.93
C THR A 378 -2.92 28.79 11.80
N GLN A 379 -2.99 29.28 10.56
CA GLN A 379 -3.11 30.70 10.22
C GLN A 379 -4.37 30.89 9.37
N ALA A 380 -5.20 31.87 9.75
CA ALA A 380 -6.47 32.14 9.06
C ALA A 380 -7.37 30.89 8.86
N GLY A 381 -7.36 29.96 9.83
CA GLY A 381 -8.13 28.70 9.78
C GLY A 381 -7.54 27.63 8.84
N GLN A 382 -6.33 27.85 8.32
CA GLN A 382 -5.61 26.91 7.46
C GLN A 382 -4.29 26.47 8.10
N TRP A 383 -3.96 25.19 7.95
CA TRP A 383 -2.72 24.61 8.39
C TRP A 383 -2.00 23.95 7.20
N GLU A 384 -0.79 24.41 6.94
CA GLU A 384 0.08 23.88 5.90
C GLU A 384 1.11 22.93 6.52
N VAL A 385 1.31 21.75 5.94
CA VAL A 385 2.16 20.73 6.56
C VAL A 385 3.02 19.98 5.55
N LEU A 386 4.29 19.82 5.92
CA LEU A 386 5.21 18.88 5.30
C LEU A 386 5.27 17.60 6.15
N MET A 387 4.94 16.46 5.55
CA MET A 387 4.82 15.18 6.27
C MET A 387 6.13 14.70 6.91
N THR A 388 7.26 14.83 6.20
CA THR A 388 8.56 14.32 6.70
C THR A 388 9.09 15.13 7.89
N PRO A 389 9.13 16.47 7.85
CA PRO A 389 9.45 17.28 9.03
C PRO A 389 8.51 17.00 10.20
N LEU A 390 7.19 16.98 9.97
CA LEU A 390 6.22 16.71 11.04
C LEU A 390 6.42 15.34 11.69
N SER A 391 6.71 14.31 10.89
CA SER A 391 7.05 12.98 11.38
C SER A 391 8.30 13.00 12.27
N ALA A 392 9.33 13.72 11.86
CA ALA A 392 10.57 13.87 12.62
C ALA A 392 10.38 14.65 13.93
N GLU A 393 9.54 15.67 13.93
CA GLU A 393 9.29 16.53 15.09
C GLU A 393 8.38 15.84 16.11
N SER A 394 7.27 15.26 15.66
CA SER A 394 6.31 14.55 16.52
C SER A 394 6.78 13.18 17.01
N ASN A 395 7.89 12.66 16.50
CA ASN A 395 8.35 11.27 16.70
C ASN A 395 7.36 10.19 16.21
N ILE A 396 6.49 10.53 15.25
CA ILE A 396 5.52 9.58 14.69
C ILE A 396 5.99 9.14 13.32
N ARG A 397 6.08 7.83 13.04
CA ARG A 397 6.39 7.33 11.70
C ARG A 397 5.37 7.84 10.66
N LEU A 398 5.80 8.00 9.41
CA LEU A 398 4.99 8.60 8.33
C LEU A 398 3.62 7.93 8.14
N LEU A 399 3.54 6.60 8.17
CA LEU A 399 2.29 5.88 7.93
C LEU A 399 1.28 6.05 9.11
N PRO A 400 1.69 5.85 10.39
CA PRO A 400 0.86 6.23 11.53
C PRO A 400 0.46 7.70 11.56
N LEU A 401 1.36 8.61 11.17
CA LEU A 401 1.06 10.04 11.08
C LEU A 401 -0.04 10.32 10.05
N LYS A 402 0.07 9.74 8.85
CA LYS A 402 -0.98 9.82 7.83
C LYS A 402 -2.32 9.27 8.33
N THR A 403 -2.28 8.18 9.10
CA THR A 403 -3.47 7.58 9.72
C THR A 403 -4.12 8.51 10.75
N LEU A 404 -3.32 9.20 11.57
CA LEU A 404 -3.80 10.22 12.51
C LEU A 404 -4.48 11.39 11.78
N LEU A 405 -3.85 11.91 10.71
CA LEU A 405 -4.42 13.03 9.96
C LEU A 405 -5.77 12.68 9.33
N VAL A 406 -5.91 11.48 8.75
CA VAL A 406 -7.20 11.02 8.23
C VAL A 406 -8.22 10.82 9.35
N ASN A 407 -7.82 10.26 10.50
CA ASN A 407 -8.71 10.14 11.65
C ASN A 407 -9.23 11.50 12.14
N LEU A 408 -8.38 12.54 12.12
CA LEU A 408 -8.77 13.91 12.42
C LEU A 408 -9.76 14.46 11.38
N GLU A 409 -9.59 14.13 10.10
CA GLU A 409 -10.56 14.49 9.06
C GLU A 409 -11.90 13.80 9.24
N MET A 410 -11.90 12.49 9.51
CA MET A 410 -13.14 11.72 9.75
C MET A 410 -13.91 12.22 10.98
N ARG A 411 -13.21 12.82 11.95
CA ARG A 411 -13.80 13.47 13.15
C ARG A 411 -14.17 14.93 12.92
N GLY A 412 -13.98 15.47 11.71
CA GLY A 412 -14.29 16.86 11.37
C GLY A 412 -13.36 17.89 12.00
N VAL A 413 -12.20 17.48 12.51
CA VAL A 413 -11.16 18.38 13.04
C VAL A 413 -10.38 19.03 11.90
N LEU A 414 -10.11 18.26 10.84
CA LEU A 414 -9.43 18.73 9.63
C LEU A 414 -10.32 18.56 8.40
N THR A 415 -10.09 19.36 7.37
CA THR A 415 -10.64 19.14 6.03
C THR A 415 -9.54 19.37 4.99
N SER A 416 -9.12 18.33 4.28
CA SER A 416 -8.13 18.46 3.19
C SER A 416 -8.62 19.44 2.11
N GLN A 417 -7.82 20.45 1.80
CA GLN A 417 -8.10 21.44 0.77
C GLN A 417 -7.39 21.03 -0.54
N TYR A 418 -6.11 21.37 -0.64
CA TYR A 418 -5.25 21.10 -1.78
C TYR A 418 -3.85 20.70 -1.31
N SER A 419 -3.08 20.10 -2.22
CA SER A 419 -1.66 19.82 -2.01
C SER A 419 -0.85 20.56 -3.09
N TYR A 420 0.32 21.07 -2.73
CA TYR A 420 1.25 21.69 -3.65
C TYR A 420 2.69 21.28 -3.31
N PHE A 421 3.62 21.40 -4.25
CA PHE A 421 5.04 21.22 -3.93
C PHE A 421 5.63 22.52 -3.39
N ALA A 422 6.23 22.48 -2.19
CA ALA A 422 6.87 23.63 -1.56
C ALA A 422 8.13 24.05 -2.30
N GLU A 423 8.88 23.09 -2.85
CA GLU A 423 10.14 23.35 -3.54
C GLU A 423 10.07 22.87 -4.98
N TYR A 424 10.44 23.72 -5.92
CA TYR A 424 10.66 23.34 -7.31
C TYR A 424 12.11 23.56 -7.64
N ARG A 425 12.76 22.51 -8.16
CA ARG A 425 14.15 22.56 -8.60
C ARG A 425 14.22 22.32 -10.07
N TYR A 426 15.04 23.06 -10.78
CA TYR A 426 15.26 22.82 -12.19
C TYR A 426 16.73 22.82 -12.53
N LYS A 427 17.12 22.05 -13.54
CA LYS A 427 18.45 22.01 -14.12
C LYS A 427 18.33 22.39 -15.58
N ALA A 428 18.99 23.47 -15.98
CA ALA A 428 19.07 23.83 -17.38
C ALA A 428 19.90 22.79 -18.14
N SER A 429 19.35 22.29 -19.25
CA SER A 429 20.03 21.39 -20.19
C SER A 429 20.94 22.16 -21.16
N MET A 430 20.83 23.48 -21.18
CA MET A 430 21.55 24.42 -22.05
C MET A 430 21.98 25.67 -21.27
N ALA A 431 22.74 26.57 -21.89
CA ALA A 431 23.17 27.79 -21.22
C ALA A 431 21.98 28.72 -20.90
N GLU A 432 22.05 29.47 -19.78
CA GLU A 432 20.98 30.40 -19.38
C GLU A 432 20.65 31.42 -20.48
N SER A 433 21.66 31.92 -21.20
CA SER A 433 21.48 32.85 -22.32
C SER A 433 20.73 32.23 -23.49
N GLU A 434 20.96 30.94 -23.78
CA GLU A 434 20.28 30.20 -24.84
C GLU A 434 18.83 29.89 -24.46
N LEU A 435 18.59 29.55 -23.18
CA LEU A 435 17.26 29.33 -22.62
C LEU A 435 16.43 30.62 -22.70
N LEU A 436 17.01 31.76 -22.30
CA LEU A 436 16.34 33.06 -22.39
C LEU A 436 16.09 33.47 -23.85
N ALA A 437 16.97 33.12 -24.79
CA ALA A 437 16.78 33.43 -26.20
C ALA A 437 15.60 32.68 -26.86
N GLN A 438 15.08 31.61 -26.22
CA GLN A 438 13.89 30.90 -26.70
C GLN A 438 12.60 31.71 -26.56
N PHE A 439 12.61 32.76 -25.74
CA PHE A 439 11.46 33.62 -25.48
C PHE A 439 11.72 35.03 -26.04
N LYS A 440 10.64 35.77 -26.34
CA LYS A 440 10.72 37.18 -26.78
C LYS A 440 9.77 38.04 -25.96
N GLY A 441 10.22 39.25 -25.62
CA GLY A 441 9.40 40.23 -24.92
C GLY A 441 9.14 39.86 -23.45
N GLU A 442 7.90 39.99 -23.01
CA GLU A 442 7.50 39.86 -21.61
C GLU A 442 7.79 38.47 -20.98
N PRO A 443 7.55 37.33 -21.67
CA PRO A 443 7.92 36.01 -21.15
C PRO A 443 9.42 35.81 -20.93
N GLN A 444 10.27 36.43 -21.76
CA GLN A 444 11.73 36.38 -21.61
C GLN A 444 12.17 37.12 -20.35
N GLN A 445 11.62 38.32 -20.13
CA GLN A 445 11.90 39.12 -18.94
C GLN A 445 11.45 38.40 -17.68
N PHE A 446 10.26 37.79 -17.70
CA PHE A 446 9.76 37.03 -16.56
C PHE A 446 10.63 35.81 -16.26
N LEU A 447 11.01 35.02 -17.28
CA LEU A 447 11.90 33.88 -17.07
C LEU A 447 13.28 34.32 -16.55
N GLN A 448 13.78 35.47 -16.99
CA GLN A 448 15.01 36.05 -16.46
C GLN A 448 14.89 36.38 -14.96
N THR A 449 13.76 36.93 -14.53
CA THR A 449 13.46 37.17 -13.11
C THR A 449 13.35 35.86 -12.32
N VAL A 450 12.74 34.83 -12.89
CA VAL A 450 12.68 33.49 -12.27
C VAL A 450 14.09 32.92 -12.09
N LEU A 451 14.94 33.00 -13.10
CA LEU A 451 16.32 32.53 -13.03
C LEU A 451 17.15 33.32 -12.00
N SER A 452 17.00 34.63 -11.93
CA SER A 452 17.79 35.49 -11.04
C SER A 452 17.35 35.44 -9.58
N THR A 453 16.07 35.19 -9.32
CA THR A 453 15.54 35.02 -7.95
C THR A 453 15.76 33.60 -7.41
N SER A 454 15.97 32.62 -8.28
CA SER A 454 16.21 31.23 -7.88
C SER A 454 17.58 31.03 -7.23
N LYS A 455 17.65 30.17 -6.19
CA LYS A 455 18.88 29.81 -5.51
C LYS A 455 19.67 28.82 -6.36
N LYS A 456 20.86 29.22 -6.81
CA LYS A 456 21.73 28.40 -7.67
C LYS A 456 22.60 27.44 -6.84
N GLY A 457 22.41 26.13 -7.05
CA GLY A 457 23.29 25.08 -6.58
C GLY A 457 24.33 24.66 -7.64
N ARG A 458 25.00 23.51 -7.44
CA ARG A 458 26.10 23.04 -8.32
C ARG A 458 25.65 22.77 -9.76
N SER A 459 24.46 22.19 -9.93
CA SER A 459 23.87 21.85 -11.24
C SER A 459 22.36 22.07 -11.31
N TRP A 460 21.74 22.47 -10.21
CA TRP A 460 20.30 22.66 -10.05
C TRP A 460 20.04 24.03 -9.43
N TYR A 461 18.96 24.66 -9.84
CA TYR A 461 18.39 25.87 -9.28
C TYR A 461 17.20 25.47 -8.43
N THR A 462 16.99 26.14 -7.29
CA THR A 462 15.78 26.03 -6.48
C THR A 462 14.97 27.32 -6.65
N LEU A 463 13.72 27.21 -7.07
CA LEU A 463 12.79 28.32 -7.21
C LEU A 463 12.55 28.96 -5.84
N ASP A 464 12.90 30.24 -5.69
CA ASP A 464 12.60 31.02 -4.50
C ASP A 464 11.30 31.80 -4.73
N THR A 465 10.18 31.24 -4.25
CA THR A 465 8.86 31.82 -4.47
C THR A 465 8.68 33.14 -3.72
N GLU A 466 9.30 33.30 -2.55
CA GLU A 466 9.18 34.53 -1.76
C GLU A 466 9.95 35.69 -2.42
N ALA A 467 11.17 35.42 -2.90
CA ALA A 467 11.94 36.39 -3.66
C ALA A 467 11.26 36.77 -4.98
N LEU A 468 10.65 35.79 -5.67
CA LEU A 468 9.91 36.01 -6.91
C LEU A 468 8.66 36.85 -6.69
N GLU A 469 7.88 36.59 -5.63
CA GLU A 469 6.68 37.35 -5.28
C GLU A 469 7.00 38.80 -4.90
N LYS A 470 8.18 39.05 -4.31
CA LYS A 470 8.67 40.43 -4.07
C LYS A 470 9.13 41.12 -5.36
N ALA A 471 9.68 40.36 -6.31
CA ALA A 471 10.25 40.90 -7.54
C ALA A 471 9.21 41.15 -8.65
N VAL A 472 8.07 40.46 -8.63
CA VAL A 472 7.04 40.54 -9.67
C VAL A 472 5.69 40.89 -9.04
N PRO A 473 5.04 42.00 -9.44
CA PRO A 473 3.72 42.36 -8.92
C PRO A 473 2.69 41.29 -9.28
N ALA A 474 1.79 40.99 -8.34
CA ALA A 474 0.69 40.07 -8.57
C ALA A 474 -0.32 40.70 -9.56
N ASN A 475 -0.50 40.05 -10.71
CA ASN A 475 -1.58 40.32 -11.67
C ASN A 475 -2.64 39.20 -11.57
N ASP A 476 -3.42 38.92 -12.63
CA ASP A 476 -4.47 37.87 -12.64
C ASP A 476 -3.98 36.44 -12.30
N ILE A 477 -2.67 36.17 -12.41
CA ILE A 477 -2.05 34.88 -12.07
C ILE A 477 -0.93 35.14 -11.04
N PRO A 478 -0.93 34.46 -9.87
CA PRO A 478 0.14 34.58 -8.88
C PRO A 478 1.53 34.30 -9.49
N PRO A 479 2.58 35.09 -9.16
CA PRO A 479 3.93 34.93 -9.70
C PRO A 479 4.47 33.51 -9.60
N ARG A 480 4.20 32.83 -8.47
CA ARG A 480 4.51 31.42 -8.27
C ARG A 480 3.88 30.53 -9.35
N LEU A 481 2.56 30.58 -9.52
CA LEU A 481 1.85 29.74 -10.49
C LEU A 481 2.32 30.02 -11.93
N ARG A 482 2.66 31.28 -12.19
CA ARG A 482 3.19 31.73 -13.48
C ARG A 482 4.61 31.18 -13.74
N ALA A 483 5.49 31.20 -12.75
CA ALA A 483 6.82 30.61 -12.84
C ALA A 483 6.76 29.10 -13.06
N LEU A 484 5.87 28.41 -12.37
CA LEU A 484 5.66 26.97 -12.60
C LEU A 484 5.23 26.67 -14.02
N LYS A 485 4.25 27.40 -14.56
CA LYS A 485 3.84 27.26 -15.97
C LYS A 485 5.02 27.48 -16.93
N ALA A 486 5.86 28.48 -16.69
CA ALA A 486 7.02 28.77 -17.53
C ALA A 486 8.08 27.66 -17.46
N LEU A 487 8.39 27.16 -16.26
CA LEU A 487 9.35 26.08 -16.06
C LEU A 487 8.84 24.75 -16.63
N GLU A 488 7.57 24.42 -16.42
CA GLU A 488 6.94 23.22 -17.00
C GLU A 488 6.99 23.27 -18.53
N TYR A 489 6.68 24.41 -19.15
CA TYR A 489 6.83 24.59 -20.59
C TYR A 489 8.28 24.39 -21.07
N CYS A 490 9.27 24.92 -20.32
CA CYS A 490 10.67 24.68 -20.64
C CYS A 490 11.06 23.19 -20.52
N GLN A 491 10.47 22.46 -19.57
CA GLN A 491 10.68 21.03 -19.41
C GLN A 491 10.06 20.25 -20.56
N GLU A 492 8.83 20.58 -20.97
CA GLU A 492 8.15 19.98 -22.12
C GLU A 492 8.97 20.13 -23.41
N LYS A 493 9.70 21.25 -23.56
CA LYS A 493 10.62 21.46 -24.69
C LYS A 493 12.00 20.80 -24.51
N GLY A 494 12.24 20.12 -23.39
CA GLY A 494 13.50 19.46 -23.06
C GLY A 494 14.64 20.43 -22.69
N TRP A 495 14.34 21.71 -22.48
CA TRP A 495 15.35 22.73 -22.20
C TRP A 495 15.81 22.72 -20.75
N ILE A 496 14.96 22.22 -19.85
CA ILE A 496 15.29 22.00 -18.45
C ILE A 496 14.81 20.62 -18.00
N ALA A 497 15.46 20.05 -16.99
CA ALA A 497 14.86 19.02 -16.15
C ALA A 497 14.24 19.70 -14.93
N LEU A 498 13.00 19.41 -14.59
CA LEU A 498 12.30 19.99 -13.44
C LEU A 498 11.95 18.87 -12.45
N GLU A 499 12.25 19.10 -11.18
CA GLU A 499 11.95 18.25 -10.04
C GLU A 499 11.10 19.04 -9.06
N SER A 500 9.92 18.53 -8.72
CA SER A 500 9.12 19.04 -7.62
C SER A 500 9.46 18.25 -6.35
N LYS A 501 9.79 18.94 -5.26
CA LYS A 501 10.12 18.35 -3.95
C LYS A 501 9.21 18.89 -2.87
N GLN A 502 9.10 18.12 -1.78
CA GLN A 502 8.40 18.52 -0.56
C GLN A 502 6.93 18.85 -0.82
N MET A 503 6.10 17.82 -1.04
CA MET A 503 4.65 18.00 -1.13
C MET A 503 4.13 18.52 0.22
N THR A 504 3.57 19.73 0.20
CA THR A 504 2.83 20.34 1.30
C THR A 504 1.36 20.05 1.12
N ASP A 505 0.74 19.53 2.18
CA ASP A 505 -0.70 19.39 2.27
C ASP A 505 -1.29 20.59 3.01
N VAL A 506 -2.42 21.10 2.54
CA VAL A 506 -3.15 22.19 3.18
C VAL A 506 -4.48 21.67 3.72
N TYR A 507 -4.70 21.90 5.01
CA TYR A 507 -5.93 21.53 5.71
C TYR A 507 -6.64 22.77 6.22
N ARG A 508 -7.96 22.79 6.12
CA ARG A 508 -8.79 23.70 6.92
C ARG A 508 -8.96 23.08 8.30
N VAL A 509 -8.84 23.88 9.35
CA VAL A 509 -8.90 23.44 10.74
C VAL A 509 -10.20 23.91 11.39
N ASN A 510 -10.85 23.01 12.12
CA ASN A 510 -12.01 23.31 12.95
C ASN A 510 -11.56 23.49 14.40
N ASP A 511 -11.40 24.74 14.83
CA ASP A 511 -10.87 25.08 16.15
C ASP A 511 -11.72 24.54 17.31
N ALA A 512 -13.05 24.48 17.14
CA ALA A 512 -13.94 23.94 18.17
C ALA A 512 -13.70 22.45 18.39
N ALA A 513 -13.59 21.67 17.31
CA ALA A 513 -13.31 20.24 17.38
C ALA A 513 -11.87 19.96 17.84
N LEU A 514 -10.91 20.79 17.43
CA LEU A 514 -9.51 20.69 17.85
C LEU A 514 -9.31 21.00 19.35
N SER A 515 -10.20 21.79 19.94
CA SER A 515 -10.14 22.19 21.36
C SER A 515 -10.78 21.16 22.30
N ASP A 516 -11.32 20.05 21.79
CA ASP A 516 -11.84 18.96 22.62
C ASP A 516 -10.71 18.35 23.47
N ALA A 517 -10.87 18.42 24.80
CA ALA A 517 -9.92 17.90 25.77
C ALA A 517 -9.76 16.37 25.69
N GLY A 518 -10.78 15.65 25.20
CA GLY A 518 -10.74 14.19 25.04
C GLY A 518 -10.09 13.71 23.74
N LEU A 519 -9.78 14.61 22.81
CA LEU A 519 -9.36 14.25 21.45
C LEU A 519 -8.08 13.41 21.43
N ALA A 520 -7.04 13.84 22.16
CA ALA A 520 -5.75 13.14 22.22
C ALA A 520 -5.90 11.73 22.80
N GLN A 521 -6.60 11.61 23.93
CA GLN A 521 -6.85 10.34 24.60
C GLN A 521 -7.68 9.39 23.72
N SER A 522 -8.67 9.92 23.01
CA SER A 522 -9.50 9.16 22.08
C SER A 522 -8.69 8.65 20.87
N LEU A 523 -7.82 9.48 20.29
CA LEU A 523 -6.91 9.05 19.22
C LEU A 523 -5.93 7.99 19.73
N TYR A 524 -5.33 8.19 20.90
CA TYR A 524 -4.41 7.24 21.51
C TYR A 524 -5.10 5.89 21.80
N GLY A 525 -6.29 5.91 22.42
CA GLY A 525 -7.07 4.70 22.69
C GLY A 525 -7.40 3.91 21.42
N HIS A 526 -7.71 4.60 20.32
CA HIS A 526 -7.92 3.97 19.02
C HIS A 526 -6.66 3.25 18.50
N PHE A 527 -5.49 3.87 18.60
CA PHE A 527 -4.22 3.23 18.21
C PHE A 527 -3.83 2.06 19.11
N MET A 528 -4.13 2.14 20.41
CA MET A 528 -3.90 1.03 21.34
C MET A 528 -4.79 -0.18 21.02
N GLN A 529 -6.08 0.05 20.75
CA GLN A 529 -6.99 -1.02 20.32
C GLN A 529 -6.53 -1.65 19.00
N LYS A 530 -6.04 -0.83 18.06
CA LYS A 530 -5.47 -1.30 16.80
C LYS A 530 -4.22 -2.15 17.04
N GLN A 531 -3.32 -1.71 17.92
CA GLN A 531 -2.13 -2.47 18.29
C GLN A 531 -2.50 -3.86 18.82
N GLU A 532 -3.44 -3.95 19.76
CA GLU A 532 -3.91 -5.23 20.31
C GLU A 532 -4.50 -6.13 19.22
N THR A 533 -5.31 -5.55 18.33
CA THR A 533 -5.93 -6.28 17.22
C THR A 533 -4.89 -6.84 16.25
N GLU A 534 -3.88 -6.06 15.88
CA GLU A 534 -2.81 -6.51 14.97
C GLU A 534 -1.93 -7.60 15.62
N ILE A 535 -1.60 -7.46 16.91
CA ILE A 535 -0.87 -8.50 17.66
C ILE A 535 -1.69 -9.80 17.70
N GLN A 536 -2.99 -9.71 18.01
CA GLN A 536 -3.87 -10.86 17.98
C GLN A 536 -3.97 -11.48 16.58
N ARG A 537 -3.95 -10.67 15.51
CA ARG A 537 -3.95 -11.16 14.13
C ARG A 537 -2.69 -11.99 13.82
N ILE A 538 -1.52 -11.57 14.30
CA ILE A 538 -0.26 -12.33 14.19
C ILE A 538 -0.39 -13.67 14.92
N HIS A 539 -0.90 -13.68 16.16
CA HIS A 539 -1.08 -14.93 16.91
C HIS A 539 -2.14 -15.86 16.31
N ASN A 540 -3.21 -15.32 15.72
CA ASN A 540 -4.20 -16.11 14.99
C ASN A 540 -3.57 -16.78 13.74
N MET A 541 -2.69 -16.06 13.04
CA MET A 541 -1.90 -16.62 11.93
C MET A 541 -0.99 -17.75 12.40
N LEU A 542 -0.30 -17.59 13.54
CA LEU A 542 0.49 -18.68 14.12
C LEU A 542 -0.38 -19.90 14.46
N ALA A 543 -1.53 -19.66 15.10
CA ALA A 543 -2.46 -20.71 15.48
C ALA A 543 -2.90 -21.53 14.27
N LEU A 544 -3.08 -20.92 13.09
CA LEU A 544 -3.44 -21.60 11.83
C LEU A 544 -2.49 -22.75 11.48
N PHE A 545 -1.20 -22.62 11.79
CA PHE A 545 -0.18 -23.58 11.38
C PHE A 545 0.30 -24.51 12.50
N ARG A 546 -0.06 -24.23 13.76
CA ARG A 546 0.40 -24.99 14.93
C ARG A 546 -0.51 -26.13 15.36
N GLU A 547 -1.77 -26.14 14.93
CA GLU A 547 -2.69 -27.20 15.33
C GLU A 547 -2.65 -28.40 14.37
N PRO A 548 -2.84 -29.63 14.86
CA PRO A 548 -2.85 -30.86 14.06
C PRO A 548 -4.19 -31.05 13.34
N GLN A 549 -4.71 -29.99 12.73
CA GLN A 549 -5.97 -29.97 11.99
C GLN A 549 -5.74 -29.56 10.52
N CYS A 550 -6.62 -29.96 9.61
CA CYS A 550 -6.51 -29.65 8.20
C CYS A 550 -6.33 -28.13 7.95
N VAL A 551 -5.17 -27.73 7.42
CA VAL A 551 -4.81 -26.31 7.20
C VAL A 551 -5.80 -25.61 6.27
N ALA A 552 -6.18 -26.25 5.17
CA ALA A 552 -7.13 -25.66 4.21
C ALA A 552 -8.51 -25.42 4.82
N ARG A 553 -9.02 -26.38 5.61
CA ARG A 553 -10.30 -26.26 6.32
C ARG A 553 -10.28 -25.09 7.30
N ARG A 554 -9.22 -24.95 8.09
CA ARG A 554 -9.07 -23.84 9.03
C ARG A 554 -8.93 -22.49 8.34
N LEU A 555 -8.20 -22.45 7.24
CA LEU A 555 -8.07 -21.25 6.42
C LEU A 555 -9.43 -20.83 5.82
N SER A 556 -10.20 -21.76 5.27
CA SER A 556 -11.56 -21.49 4.77
C SER A 556 -12.49 -21.03 5.90
N ALA A 557 -12.46 -21.71 7.06
CA ALA A 557 -13.28 -21.36 8.21
C ALA A 557 -12.96 -19.95 8.74
N TYR A 558 -11.69 -19.54 8.70
CA TYR A 558 -11.27 -18.18 9.06
C TYR A 558 -11.96 -17.10 8.21
N PHE A 559 -12.25 -17.39 6.93
CA PHE A 559 -13.00 -16.49 6.05
C PHE A 559 -14.52 -16.78 6.04
N GLY A 560 -15.01 -17.62 6.94
CA GLY A 560 -16.43 -17.96 7.07
C GLY A 560 -16.94 -19.00 6.07
N GLU A 561 -16.06 -19.75 5.40
CA GLU A 561 -16.43 -20.89 4.55
C GLU A 561 -16.32 -22.21 5.32
N ASP A 562 -17.43 -22.95 5.40
CA ASP A 562 -17.41 -24.34 5.88
C ASP A 562 -17.19 -25.31 4.72
N MET A 563 -16.03 -25.99 4.72
CA MET A 563 -15.73 -27.02 3.73
C MET A 563 -16.46 -28.34 3.98
N GLY A 564 -17.00 -28.57 5.18
CA GLY A 564 -17.66 -29.81 5.61
C GLY A 564 -16.76 -31.06 5.70
N ARG A 565 -15.52 -30.99 5.18
CA ARG A 565 -14.54 -32.07 5.18
C ARG A 565 -13.11 -31.56 5.14
N ASP A 566 -12.18 -32.43 5.51
CA ASP A 566 -10.75 -32.19 5.37
C ASP A 566 -10.30 -32.29 3.90
N CYS A 567 -9.22 -31.58 3.53
CA CYS A 567 -8.83 -31.42 2.13
C CYS A 567 -8.06 -32.62 1.54
N GLY A 568 -7.54 -33.52 2.37
CA GLY A 568 -6.79 -34.71 1.94
C GLY A 568 -5.37 -34.46 1.40
N VAL A 569 -4.96 -33.20 1.17
CA VAL A 569 -3.71 -32.87 0.45
C VAL A 569 -2.75 -31.94 1.19
N CYS A 570 -3.16 -31.31 2.31
CA CYS A 570 -2.26 -30.48 3.12
C CYS A 570 -1.29 -31.33 3.96
N SER A 571 -0.27 -30.71 4.55
CA SER A 571 0.72 -31.41 5.39
C SER A 571 0.05 -32.25 6.49
N VAL A 572 -0.95 -31.70 7.19
CA VAL A 572 -1.68 -32.43 8.25
C VAL A 572 -2.43 -33.64 7.71
N CYS A 573 -3.26 -33.49 6.66
CA CYS A 573 -4.01 -34.60 6.07
C CYS A 573 -3.10 -35.69 5.48
N ARG A 574 -1.84 -35.37 5.17
CA ARG A 574 -0.81 -36.31 4.71
C ARG A 574 -0.05 -37.00 5.84
N GLY A 575 -0.40 -36.75 7.11
CA GLY A 575 0.33 -37.27 8.26
C GLY A 575 1.72 -36.66 8.43
N GLN A 576 1.96 -35.47 7.85
CA GLN A 576 3.25 -34.76 7.89
C GLN A 576 3.28 -33.62 8.92
N PHE A 577 2.27 -33.54 9.80
CA PHE A 577 2.29 -32.60 10.91
C PHE A 577 3.48 -32.89 11.83
N ARG A 578 4.23 -31.85 12.18
CA ARG A 578 5.33 -31.92 13.13
C ARG A 578 5.28 -30.70 14.05
N PRO A 579 5.67 -30.85 15.33
CA PRO A 579 5.86 -29.69 16.19
C PRO A 579 6.95 -28.78 15.61
N TRP A 580 6.83 -27.49 15.89
CA TRP A 580 7.82 -26.50 15.47
C TRP A 580 9.13 -26.70 16.25
N PRO A 581 10.29 -26.38 15.64
CA PRO A 581 11.56 -26.46 16.36
C PRO A 581 11.50 -25.55 17.60
N ALA A 582 12.11 -25.98 18.69
CA ALA A 582 12.18 -25.18 19.90
C ALA A 582 13.04 -23.93 19.63
N THR A 583 12.43 -22.76 19.70
CA THR A 583 13.17 -21.50 19.65
C THR A 583 13.82 -21.27 21.01
N ARG A 584 15.15 -21.16 21.05
CA ARG A 584 15.85 -20.81 22.29
C ARG A 584 15.45 -19.38 22.63
N LYS A 585 14.66 -19.19 23.69
CA LYS A 585 14.34 -17.86 24.21
C LYS A 585 15.65 -17.14 24.48
N ALA A 586 15.81 -15.95 23.88
CA ALA A 586 16.91 -15.08 24.24
C ALA A 586 16.81 -14.77 25.74
N ALA A 587 17.95 -14.63 26.42
CA ALA A 587 17.96 -14.17 27.79
C ALA A 587 18.02 -12.63 27.77
N LEU A 588 17.37 -12.00 28.74
CA LEU A 588 17.58 -10.57 29.01
C LEU A 588 19.08 -10.30 29.21
N PRO A 589 19.64 -9.26 28.56
CA PRO A 589 20.99 -8.81 28.86
C PRO A 589 21.15 -8.46 30.34
N PRO A 590 22.38 -8.45 30.89
CA PRO A 590 22.63 -8.05 32.28
C PRO A 590 22.03 -6.68 32.59
N ALA A 591 21.41 -6.54 33.76
CA ALA A 591 20.76 -5.30 34.19
C ALA A 591 21.68 -4.06 34.05
N SER A 592 22.95 -4.18 34.42
CA SER A 592 23.94 -3.11 34.28
C SER A 592 24.12 -2.63 32.83
N GLN A 593 24.07 -3.54 31.85
CA GLN A 593 24.14 -3.21 30.43
C GLN A 593 22.88 -2.48 29.97
N LEU A 594 21.71 -2.93 30.42
CA LEU A 594 20.43 -2.28 30.11
C LEU A 594 20.33 -0.88 30.72
N HIS A 595 20.74 -0.72 31.98
CA HIS A 595 20.82 0.58 32.66
C HIS A 595 21.78 1.54 31.94
N GLN A 596 22.96 1.06 31.53
CA GLN A 596 23.92 1.88 30.78
C GLN A 596 23.37 2.31 29.42
N ALA A 597 22.73 1.37 28.69
CA ALA A 597 22.11 1.65 27.40
C ALA A 597 20.97 2.67 27.52
N ALA A 598 20.11 2.52 28.53
CA ALA A 598 19.02 3.44 28.83
C ALA A 598 19.55 4.84 29.17
N ALA A 599 20.55 4.94 30.05
CA ALA A 599 21.17 6.21 30.42
C ALA A 599 21.81 6.93 29.23
N ALA A 600 22.51 6.19 28.36
CA ALA A 600 23.12 6.74 27.15
C ALA A 600 22.07 7.31 26.18
N LEU A 601 20.93 6.62 26.03
CA LEU A 601 19.82 7.16 25.24
C LEU A 601 19.20 8.38 25.92
N GLN A 602 18.97 8.33 27.23
CA GLN A 602 18.39 9.41 28.02
C GLN A 602 19.16 10.72 27.82
N GLU A 603 20.50 10.66 27.91
CA GLU A 603 21.38 11.82 27.73
C GLU A 603 21.22 12.41 26.32
N LYS A 604 21.21 11.56 25.28
CA LYS A 604 21.03 12.00 23.89
C LYS A 604 19.66 12.62 23.64
N ILE A 605 18.60 12.08 24.23
CA ILE A 605 17.24 12.62 24.10
C ILE A 605 17.13 13.97 24.81
N ARG A 606 17.63 14.09 26.05
CA ARG A 606 17.69 15.37 26.76
C ARG A 606 18.46 16.43 25.98
N ALA A 607 19.62 16.07 25.42
CA ALA A 607 20.43 17.00 24.64
C ALA A 607 19.75 17.44 23.33
N ALA A 608 19.00 16.55 22.67
CA ALA A 608 18.40 16.82 21.37
C ALA A 608 17.01 17.47 21.44
N TYR A 609 16.21 17.15 22.48
CA TYR A 609 14.79 17.51 22.56
C TYR A 609 14.40 18.17 23.88
N GLY A 610 15.30 18.24 24.87
CA GLY A 610 15.03 18.92 26.15
C GLY A 610 14.05 18.19 27.07
N CYS A 611 13.76 16.91 26.80
CA CYS A 611 12.85 16.08 27.59
C CYS A 611 13.50 14.74 27.98
N ASP A 612 12.83 14.02 28.87
CA ASP A 612 13.19 12.66 29.25
C ASP A 612 12.70 11.64 28.21
N ALA A 613 13.46 10.58 27.97
CA ALA A 613 12.99 9.48 27.15
C ALA A 613 11.90 8.72 27.90
N SER A 614 10.78 8.46 27.23
CA SER A 614 9.70 7.62 27.76
C SER A 614 10.15 6.15 27.83
N THR A 615 9.43 5.38 28.64
CA THR A 615 9.58 3.93 28.71
C THR A 615 9.41 3.28 27.33
N GLU A 616 8.45 3.75 26.54
CA GLU A 616 8.19 3.28 25.18
C GLU A 616 9.38 3.55 24.25
N LEU A 617 9.96 4.74 24.30
CA LEU A 617 11.13 5.11 23.49
C LEU A 617 12.37 4.30 23.86
N LEU A 618 12.59 4.09 25.16
CA LEU A 618 13.66 3.22 25.68
C LEU A 618 13.45 1.77 25.23
N THR A 619 12.23 1.24 25.35
CA THR A 619 11.89 -0.11 24.91
C THR A 619 12.15 -0.27 23.41
N ARG A 620 11.72 0.70 22.60
CA ARG A 620 11.96 0.72 21.14
C ARG A 620 13.45 0.72 20.81
N PHE A 621 14.24 1.51 21.52
CA PHE A 621 15.69 1.56 21.34
C PHE A 621 16.34 0.19 21.62
N LEU A 622 16.02 -0.44 22.75
CA LEU A 622 16.57 -1.75 23.12
C LEU A 622 16.10 -2.87 22.18
N CYS A 623 14.85 -2.81 21.70
CA CYS A 623 14.29 -3.78 20.76
C CYS A 623 14.67 -3.50 19.28
N GLY A 624 15.46 -2.47 19.00
CA GLY A 624 15.90 -2.14 17.65
C GLY A 624 14.83 -1.48 16.76
N ILE A 625 13.73 -1.02 17.34
CA ILE A 625 12.60 -0.41 16.65
C ILE A 625 12.94 1.04 16.31
N GLN A 626 13.18 1.31 15.03
CA GLN A 626 13.49 2.67 14.57
C GLN A 626 12.26 3.58 14.56
N VAL A 627 12.36 4.72 15.25
CA VAL A 627 11.40 5.83 15.19
C VAL A 627 12.13 7.13 14.82
N PRO A 628 11.44 8.17 14.33
CA PRO A 628 12.09 9.34 13.76
C PRO A 628 13.12 10.00 14.69
N TRP A 629 12.85 10.11 15.99
CA TRP A 629 13.80 10.68 16.94
C TRP A 629 15.09 9.86 17.06
N LEU A 630 14.99 8.52 17.11
CA LEU A 630 16.13 7.61 17.17
C LEU A 630 16.99 7.71 15.90
N GLY A 631 16.35 7.87 14.73
CA GLY A 631 17.04 8.12 13.47
C GLY A 631 17.84 9.43 13.51
N LYS A 632 17.22 10.52 13.96
CA LYS A 632 17.83 11.87 14.00
C LYS A 632 19.05 11.94 14.92
N ILE A 633 19.02 11.26 16.07
CA ILE A 633 20.16 11.20 17.00
C ILE A 633 21.19 10.11 16.65
N ARG A 634 21.00 9.39 15.52
CA ARG A 634 21.83 8.25 15.09
C ARG A 634 21.93 7.15 16.16
N ALA A 635 20.81 6.81 16.80
CA ALA A 635 20.76 5.88 17.91
C ALA A 635 21.34 4.49 17.58
N ARG A 636 21.36 4.07 16.31
CA ARG A 636 22.02 2.82 15.86
C ARG A 636 23.50 2.72 16.23
N GLN A 637 24.16 3.85 16.44
CA GLN A 637 25.58 3.93 16.81
C GLN A 637 25.79 3.88 18.34
N LEU A 638 24.72 3.97 19.12
CA LEU A 638 24.80 3.90 20.58
C LEU A 638 24.91 2.45 21.03
N ALA A 639 25.70 2.22 22.07
CA ALA A 639 25.78 0.93 22.72
C ALA A 639 24.40 0.54 23.29
N GLY A 640 23.99 -0.71 23.03
CA GLY A 640 22.71 -1.24 23.49
C GLY A 640 21.53 -1.04 22.53
N PHE A 641 21.69 -0.33 21.41
CA PHE A 641 20.66 -0.35 20.37
C PHE A 641 20.45 -1.79 19.87
N ALA A 642 19.19 -2.23 19.79
CA ALA A 642 18.81 -3.58 19.37
C ALA A 642 19.37 -4.74 20.22
N CYS A 643 19.90 -4.50 21.43
CA CYS A 643 20.42 -5.58 22.28
C CYS A 643 19.33 -6.57 22.77
N CYS A 644 18.06 -6.18 22.67
CA CYS A 644 16.89 -6.98 23.01
C CYS A 644 16.01 -7.30 21.79
N GLU A 645 16.51 -7.19 20.56
CA GLU A 645 15.69 -7.37 19.33
C GLU A 645 15.01 -8.74 19.20
N ASN A 646 15.56 -9.77 19.88
CA ASN A 646 15.05 -11.13 19.88
C ASN A 646 14.18 -11.45 21.11
N LEU A 647 13.84 -10.45 21.93
CA LEU A 647 12.98 -10.60 23.11
C LEU A 647 11.60 -10.01 22.85
N PRO A 648 10.52 -10.59 23.43
CA PRO A 648 9.19 -10.00 23.34
C PRO A 648 9.19 -8.55 23.86
N TYR A 649 8.62 -7.63 23.10
CA TYR A 649 8.60 -6.19 23.45
C TYR A 649 8.01 -5.93 24.84
N ALA A 650 6.93 -6.64 25.17
CA ALA A 650 6.27 -6.52 26.47
C ALA A 650 7.18 -6.94 27.65
N GLU A 651 8.05 -7.93 27.46
CA GLU A 651 9.00 -8.37 28.49
C GLU A 651 10.05 -7.29 28.77
N VAL A 652 10.61 -6.69 27.71
CA VAL A 652 11.58 -5.58 27.81
C VAL A 652 10.94 -4.35 28.45
N ARG A 653 9.71 -4.00 28.04
CA ARG A 653 8.96 -2.88 28.60
C ARG A 653 8.70 -3.07 30.09
N ASN A 654 8.15 -4.22 30.49
CA ASN A 654 7.86 -4.53 31.89
C ASN A 654 9.11 -4.49 32.75
N TRP A 655 10.25 -4.94 32.21
CA TRP A 655 11.53 -4.84 32.91
C TRP A 655 11.92 -3.38 33.14
N LEU A 656 11.78 -2.50 32.14
CA LEU A 656 12.07 -1.07 32.28
C LEU A 656 11.16 -0.41 33.33
N GLU A 657 9.84 -0.66 33.30
CA GLU A 657 8.88 -0.10 34.27
C GLU A 657 9.17 -0.50 35.72
N GLN A 658 9.85 -1.63 35.94
CA GLN A 658 10.21 -2.13 37.27
C GLN A 658 11.59 -1.68 37.75
N ASN A 659 12.48 -1.25 36.86
CA ASN A 659 13.92 -1.09 37.15
C ASN A 659 14.50 0.29 36.79
N LEU A 660 13.70 1.19 36.21
CA LEU A 660 14.01 2.59 35.90
C LEU A 660 12.87 3.47 36.41
#